data_AF-A0A318LRW0-F1
#
_entry.id   AF-A0A318LRW0-F1
#
_cell.length_a   1.000
_cell.length_b   1.000
_cell.length_c   1.000
_cell.angle_alpha   90.00
_cell.angle_beta   90.00
_cell.angle_gamma   90.00
#
_symmetry.space_group_name_H-M   'P 1'
#
loop_
_entity.id
_entity.type
_entity.pdbx_description
1 polymer ?
#
loop_
_entity_poly.entity_id
_entity_poly.type
_entity_poly.pdbx_seq_one_letter_code
_entity_poly.pdbx_strand_id
1 'polypeptide(L)'
;MANRFGVLLRDARRRAGLTQDELAARSGVGVRTIRRLETGSGTDPRIGTVTLLADALDVTPEERRGLLAAADGKHPQPPEPEPAPPATARPAEAAPLNPVPSALPAVPTEVADAADNLARVIAARLRREEELRRVHDPFPLPVRWRQAPERLADHLDNICRVPAGVTAEPLDLAGEVGDIAGAYRRVPSRRLVVLGRAGSGKTVLTLRFVLDTLAARTPGSAVPVIFNIGSWDPTKTPLRTWLVEMLQRDHPGLAAAAPGGATLAAVLVDTGRILPVLDGFDEIAEGLHRPALETLNSVSMPLLLTSRFDEYERAVTMVDVLTSAAVVELTDLTPDDLAAYLPRTARRVTTADGGGTAWDPVIGALRDDAGSGASANLTAVLTTPLMVGLARTVYSDSRDRDPSDLLDTTRFPTQEAIEEHLLDMFVPTVYGAQPASPHGEGPGWDVGRVRRWLGFLADDLDRRGTGDLEWWRMGGPVSRSSRVLLVTGLIVLVTAVVQWLFFTPLARVVIGMPLYWDVVLADGLLTGLVIGLPFALLYTLMVVRKDKVLEPTRVRVRLLDRSSRQPGLRRKIATRFAAGALGGALGGVVYTFTSLLVRALAPYLQITSDPDVLVLAIVGDALSYATVFGLGCGVTLALAAALEAPANLTTATSPGDLLAANRTTLLRLIVPLVLVLALTITFAGFPVAVAVQAVLGSLPFDLNWELPAGLTVGLTGGLSAALGYLVAFTAWGHWLLFTRLRLPLTGKLPWAVGRLLDDAYRRGVLRQSGAVYQFRHARLQEHLAKAYRAGR
;
A
#
# COMPACT_ATOMS: atom_id res chain seq x y z
N MET A 1 -7.34 -9.20 46.75
CA MET A 1 -8.40 -10.24 46.74
C MET A 1 -7.93 -11.38 45.86
N ALA A 2 -7.85 -12.61 46.37
CA ALA A 2 -7.48 -13.77 45.57
C ALA A 2 -8.55 -14.02 44.50
N ASN A 3 -8.16 -14.16 43.23
CA ASN A 3 -9.07 -14.42 42.13
C ASN A 3 -9.80 -15.77 42.38
N ARG A 4 -11.14 -15.77 42.41
CA ARG A 4 -11.99 -16.96 42.66
C ARG A 4 -11.62 -18.13 41.76
N PHE A 5 -11.22 -17.86 40.53
CA PHE A 5 -10.71 -18.86 39.58
C PHE A 5 -9.49 -19.63 40.13
N GLY A 6 -8.52 -18.93 40.72
CA GLY A 6 -7.30 -19.54 41.26
C GLY A 6 -7.56 -20.47 42.44
N VAL A 7 -8.61 -20.17 43.23
CA VAL A 7 -9.06 -21.03 44.33
C VAL A 7 -9.72 -22.30 43.78
N LEU A 8 -10.67 -22.16 42.85
CA LEU A 8 -11.35 -23.31 42.23
C LEU A 8 -10.38 -24.24 41.50
N LEU A 9 -9.39 -23.68 40.79
CA LEU A 9 -8.37 -24.48 40.10
C LEU A 9 -7.50 -25.26 41.09
N ARG A 10 -7.09 -24.62 42.20
CA ARG A 10 -6.29 -25.27 43.24
C ARG A 10 -7.07 -26.38 43.94
N ASP A 11 -8.35 -26.16 44.22
CA ASP A 11 -9.21 -27.15 44.89
C ASP A 11 -9.53 -28.33 43.97
N ALA A 12 -9.78 -28.09 42.68
CA ALA A 12 -9.94 -29.15 41.69
C ALA A 12 -8.65 -29.99 41.55
N ARG A 13 -7.48 -29.33 41.49
CA ARG A 13 -6.19 -30.05 41.45
C ARG A 13 -5.94 -30.91 42.69
N ARG A 14 -6.24 -30.39 43.88
CA ARG A 14 -6.07 -31.13 45.15
C ARG A 14 -7.00 -32.34 45.22
N ARG A 15 -8.25 -32.22 44.77
CA ARG A 15 -9.18 -33.36 44.70
C ARG A 15 -8.74 -34.42 43.69
N ALA A 16 -8.16 -34.01 42.57
CA ALA A 16 -7.57 -34.92 41.59
C ALA A 16 -6.24 -35.56 42.06
N GLY A 17 -5.71 -35.18 43.23
CA GLY A 17 -4.46 -35.72 43.78
C GLY A 17 -3.20 -35.30 43.02
N LEU A 18 -3.28 -34.30 42.12
CA LEU A 18 -2.18 -33.93 41.24
C LEU A 18 -1.29 -32.83 41.84
N THR A 19 0.02 -32.93 41.63
CA THR A 19 0.96 -31.81 41.82
C THR A 19 0.84 -30.79 40.68
N GLN A 20 1.41 -29.59 40.84
CA GLN A 20 1.41 -28.59 39.75
C GLN A 20 2.22 -29.08 38.54
N ASP A 21 3.25 -29.90 38.76
CA ASP A 21 4.08 -30.48 37.71
C ASP A 21 3.34 -31.57 36.93
N GLU A 22 2.60 -32.43 37.63
CA GLU A 22 1.78 -33.47 36.99
C GLU A 22 0.60 -32.87 36.22
N LEU A 23 -0.05 -31.83 36.74
CA LEU A 23 -1.11 -31.13 36.00
C LEU A 23 -0.55 -30.43 34.76
N ALA A 24 0.67 -29.88 34.83
CA ALA A 24 1.33 -29.28 33.67
C ALA A 24 1.61 -30.32 32.58
N ALA A 25 2.14 -31.48 32.97
CA ALA A 25 2.40 -32.58 32.05
C ALA A 25 1.10 -33.08 31.37
N ARG A 26 0.00 -33.15 32.13
CA ARG A 26 -1.28 -33.68 31.64
C ARG A 26 -2.08 -32.69 30.80
N SER A 27 -1.97 -31.39 31.08
CA SER A 27 -2.71 -30.33 30.35
C SER A 27 -1.91 -29.69 29.21
N GLY A 28 -0.60 -29.93 29.13
CA GLY A 28 0.29 -29.21 28.22
C GLY A 28 0.53 -27.73 28.59
N VAL A 29 0.00 -27.28 29.73
CA VAL A 29 0.16 -25.91 30.23
C VAL A 29 1.37 -25.83 31.15
N GLY A 30 2.32 -24.93 30.87
CA GLY A 30 3.55 -24.84 31.67
C GLY A 30 3.31 -24.58 33.17
N VAL A 31 4.11 -25.23 34.03
CA VAL A 31 4.03 -25.17 35.52
C VAL A 31 4.00 -23.73 36.04
N ARG A 32 4.81 -22.84 35.45
CA ARG A 32 4.87 -21.42 35.83
C ARG A 32 3.54 -20.71 35.58
N THR A 33 2.79 -21.11 34.55
CA THR A 33 1.46 -20.59 34.23
C THR A 33 0.43 -21.09 35.23
N ILE A 34 0.43 -22.39 35.56
CA ILE A 34 -0.47 -22.97 36.57
C ILE A 34 -0.25 -22.31 37.93
N ARG A 35 1.01 -22.16 38.36
CA ARG A 35 1.36 -21.47 39.61
C ARG A 35 0.87 -20.03 39.63
N ARG A 36 0.96 -19.32 38.50
CA ARG A 36 0.47 -17.93 38.37
C ARG A 36 -1.05 -17.85 38.46
N LEU A 37 -1.75 -18.78 37.84
CA LEU A 37 -3.22 -18.88 37.87
C LEU A 37 -3.74 -19.19 39.29
N GLU A 38 -3.12 -20.14 39.99
CA GLU A 38 -3.49 -20.47 41.38
C GLU A 38 -3.15 -19.37 42.40
N THR A 39 -2.17 -18.51 42.11
CA THR A 39 -1.76 -17.40 42.99
C THR A 39 -2.46 -16.08 42.66
N GLY A 40 -3.29 -16.04 41.61
CA GLY A 40 -4.04 -14.86 41.20
C GLY A 40 -3.18 -13.68 40.69
N SER A 41 -1.90 -13.90 40.39
CA SER A 41 -0.95 -12.84 40.01
C SER A 41 -0.85 -12.68 38.49
N GLY A 42 -1.82 -11.98 37.87
CA GLY A 42 -1.70 -11.39 36.53
C GLY A 42 -2.51 -12.05 35.39
N THR A 43 -3.22 -11.19 34.63
CA THR A 43 -4.06 -11.39 33.41
C THR A 43 -5.15 -12.46 33.48
N ASP A 44 -6.37 -12.10 33.04
CA ASP A 44 -7.51 -13.01 32.97
C ASP A 44 -7.17 -14.28 32.17
N PRO A 45 -7.53 -15.47 32.70
CA PRO A 45 -7.21 -16.74 32.06
C PRO A 45 -7.97 -16.84 30.73
N ARG A 46 -7.23 -17.12 29.64
CA ARG A 46 -7.83 -17.38 28.32
C ARG A 46 -8.67 -18.65 28.39
N ILE A 47 -9.89 -18.63 27.85
CA ILE A 47 -10.84 -19.75 27.84
C ILE A 47 -10.17 -21.06 27.40
N GLY A 48 -9.39 -21.06 26.32
CA GLY A 48 -8.70 -22.27 25.84
C GLY A 48 -7.72 -22.87 26.85
N THR A 49 -7.06 -22.06 27.69
CA THR A 49 -6.19 -22.56 28.76
C THR A 49 -7.02 -23.16 29.90
N VAL A 50 -8.19 -22.60 30.19
CA VAL A 50 -9.13 -23.14 31.20
C VAL A 50 -9.70 -24.47 30.75
N THR A 51 -10.04 -24.60 29.46
CA THR A 51 -10.51 -25.86 28.86
C THR A 51 -9.47 -26.97 28.99
N LEU A 52 -8.20 -26.71 28.61
CA LEU A 52 -7.12 -27.69 28.73
C LEU A 52 -6.87 -28.13 30.18
N LEU A 53 -6.98 -27.21 31.15
CA LEU A 53 -6.84 -27.54 32.56
C LEU A 53 -8.04 -28.33 33.10
N ALA A 54 -9.26 -27.97 32.69
CA ALA A 54 -10.47 -28.70 33.08
C ALA A 54 -10.47 -30.13 32.52
N ASP A 55 -10.09 -30.30 31.27
CA ASP A 55 -10.02 -31.62 30.61
C ASP A 55 -8.92 -32.49 31.26
N ALA A 56 -7.79 -31.91 31.67
CA ALA A 56 -6.72 -32.64 32.38
C ALA A 56 -7.07 -32.99 33.84
N LEU A 57 -7.98 -32.24 34.47
CA LEU A 57 -8.44 -32.45 35.85
C LEU A 57 -9.62 -33.42 35.95
N ASP A 58 -10.20 -33.82 34.82
CA ASP A 58 -11.38 -34.70 34.74
C ASP A 58 -12.56 -34.19 35.61
N VAL A 59 -12.78 -32.87 35.56
CA VAL A 59 -13.81 -32.21 36.37
C VAL A 59 -15.22 -32.48 35.83
N THR A 60 -16.20 -32.49 36.73
CA THR A 60 -17.60 -32.68 36.33
C THR A 60 -18.10 -31.54 35.43
N PRO A 61 -19.17 -31.75 34.64
CA PRO A 61 -19.74 -30.70 33.78
C PRO A 61 -20.18 -29.43 34.53
N GLU A 62 -20.53 -29.55 35.82
CA GLU A 62 -20.86 -28.41 36.69
C GLU A 62 -19.61 -27.64 37.13
N GLU A 63 -18.55 -28.35 37.49
CA GLU A 63 -17.27 -27.75 37.87
C GLU A 63 -16.57 -27.08 36.69
N ARG A 64 -16.67 -27.67 35.50
CA ARG A 64 -16.20 -27.08 34.24
C ARG A 64 -16.91 -25.76 33.97
N ARG A 65 -18.24 -25.73 34.13
CA ARG A 65 -19.02 -24.48 34.04
C ARG A 65 -18.59 -23.47 35.10
N GLY A 66 -18.33 -23.91 36.34
CA GLY A 66 -17.84 -23.06 37.42
C GLY A 66 -16.47 -22.44 37.14
N LEU A 67 -15.52 -23.22 36.61
CA LEU A 67 -14.18 -22.75 36.22
C LEU A 67 -14.24 -21.77 35.04
N LEU A 68 -15.07 -22.05 34.03
CA LEU A 68 -15.26 -21.18 32.87
C LEU A 68 -15.99 -19.87 33.25
N ALA A 69 -17.03 -19.94 34.07
CA ALA A 69 -17.74 -18.77 34.55
C ALA A 69 -16.86 -17.89 35.46
N ALA A 70 -16.02 -18.50 36.31
CA ALA A 70 -15.05 -17.77 37.12
C ALA A 70 -13.90 -17.16 36.29
N ALA A 71 -13.58 -17.74 35.13
CA ALA A 71 -12.62 -17.18 34.17
C ALA A 71 -13.19 -16.00 33.37
N ASP A 72 -14.49 -16.04 33.03
CA ASP A 72 -15.22 -14.96 32.33
C ASP A 72 -15.77 -13.86 33.26
N GLY A 73 -15.56 -13.98 34.58
CA GLY A 73 -16.03 -13.01 35.58
C GLY A 73 -17.56 -13.00 35.80
N LYS A 74 -18.29 -14.02 35.34
CA LYS A 74 -19.76 -14.13 35.45
C LYS A 74 -20.19 -15.04 36.61
N HIS A 75 -21.25 -14.68 37.34
CA HIS A 75 -21.82 -15.52 38.40
C HIS A 75 -22.66 -16.68 37.82
N PRO A 76 -22.51 -17.93 38.30
CA PRO A 76 -23.41 -19.02 37.92
C PRO A 76 -24.76 -18.85 38.63
N GLN A 77 -25.85 -18.81 37.87
CA GLN A 77 -27.23 -18.83 38.37
C GLN A 77 -27.67 -20.28 38.64
N PRO A 78 -28.43 -20.59 39.71
CA PRO A 78 -28.84 -21.96 40.03
C PRO A 78 -29.80 -22.54 38.97
N PRO A 79 -29.81 -23.86 38.74
CA PRO A 79 -30.71 -24.48 37.78
C PRO A 79 -32.16 -24.52 38.31
N GLU A 80 -33.10 -24.14 37.45
CA GLU A 80 -34.55 -24.28 37.65
C GLU A 80 -34.96 -25.77 37.57
N PRO A 81 -36.01 -26.22 38.31
CA PRO A 81 -36.43 -27.63 38.31
C PRO A 81 -37.12 -28.04 37.00
N GLU A 82 -36.79 -29.24 36.50
CA GLU A 82 -37.43 -29.85 35.31
C GLU A 82 -38.93 -30.14 35.54
N PRO A 83 -39.81 -29.88 34.54
CA PRO A 83 -41.20 -30.29 34.58
C PRO A 83 -41.41 -31.74 34.09
N ALA A 84 -42.36 -32.42 34.72
CA ALA A 84 -42.77 -33.80 34.48
C ALA A 84 -43.43 -34.03 33.08
N PRO A 85 -43.43 -35.27 32.55
CA PRO A 85 -43.82 -35.57 31.16
C PRO A 85 -45.36 -35.55 30.92
N PRO A 86 -45.81 -35.36 29.65
CA PRO A 86 -47.16 -34.90 29.36
C PRO A 86 -48.19 -36.03 29.19
N ALA A 87 -49.42 -35.77 29.64
CA ALA A 87 -50.61 -36.56 29.33
C ALA A 87 -51.55 -35.79 28.40
N THR A 88 -51.79 -36.37 27.22
CA THR A 88 -52.99 -36.29 26.35
C THR A 88 -53.58 -34.94 25.91
N ALA A 89 -53.74 -34.84 24.58
CA ALA A 89 -54.23 -33.74 23.77
C ALA A 89 -55.66 -33.25 24.07
N ARG A 90 -55.90 -31.94 23.82
CA ARG A 90 -57.08 -31.36 23.16
C ARG A 90 -56.77 -29.95 22.60
N PRO A 91 -57.44 -29.48 21.51
CA PRO A 91 -57.04 -28.30 20.75
C PRO A 91 -57.89 -27.05 21.05
N ALA A 92 -57.24 -25.91 21.24
CA ALA A 92 -57.75 -24.52 21.29
C ALA A 92 -56.54 -23.66 21.76
N GLU A 93 -56.24 -22.44 21.37
CA GLU A 93 -56.83 -21.39 20.54
C GLU A 93 -55.73 -20.29 20.52
N ALA A 94 -55.66 -19.49 19.45
CA ALA A 94 -54.55 -18.54 19.22
C ALA A 94 -54.44 -17.49 20.35
N ALA A 95 -53.25 -17.38 20.95
CA ALA A 95 -52.87 -16.27 21.83
C ALA A 95 -51.56 -15.62 21.31
N PRO A 96 -51.42 -14.28 21.40
CA PRO A 96 -50.44 -13.53 20.63
C PRO A 96 -49.02 -13.66 21.17
N LEU A 97 -48.06 -13.69 20.24
CA LEU A 97 -46.62 -13.70 20.49
C LEU A 97 -46.21 -12.48 21.34
N ASN A 98 -45.68 -12.73 22.54
CA ASN A 98 -44.90 -11.75 23.27
C ASN A 98 -43.65 -11.37 22.45
N PRO A 99 -43.34 -10.08 22.25
CA PRO A 99 -42.14 -9.67 21.53
C PRO A 99 -40.90 -10.01 22.36
N VAL A 100 -40.04 -10.85 21.80
CA VAL A 100 -38.67 -11.08 22.28
C VAL A 100 -37.94 -9.72 22.25
N PRO A 101 -37.29 -9.27 23.34
CA PRO A 101 -36.48 -8.06 23.31
C PRO A 101 -35.22 -8.31 22.46
N SER A 102 -35.33 -8.06 21.15
CA SER A 102 -34.18 -7.88 20.27
C SER A 102 -33.66 -6.46 20.45
N ALA A 103 -32.72 -6.29 21.38
CA ALA A 103 -31.80 -5.17 21.33
C ALA A 103 -30.38 -5.72 21.57
N LEU A 104 -29.69 -6.03 20.47
CA LEU A 104 -28.22 -5.97 20.47
C LEU A 104 -27.80 -4.63 21.11
N PRO A 105 -26.69 -4.57 21.86
CA PRO A 105 -26.24 -3.33 22.46
C PRO A 105 -26.20 -2.23 21.39
N ALA A 106 -26.89 -1.12 21.65
CA ALA A 106 -26.96 0.01 20.74
C ALA A 106 -25.53 0.41 20.36
N VAL A 107 -25.20 0.30 19.08
CA VAL A 107 -23.91 0.73 18.56
C VAL A 107 -23.72 2.20 18.95
N PRO A 108 -22.58 2.59 19.54
CA PRO A 108 -22.35 3.98 19.93
C PRO A 108 -22.62 4.90 18.73
N THR A 109 -23.31 6.02 18.97
CA THR A 109 -23.67 6.99 17.93
C THR A 109 -22.46 7.42 17.10
N GLU A 110 -21.30 7.58 17.76
CA GLU A 110 -20.02 7.88 17.11
C GLU A 110 -19.64 6.88 16.00
N VAL A 111 -19.93 5.59 16.18
CA VAL A 111 -19.63 4.54 15.20
C VAL A 111 -20.62 4.58 14.04
N ALA A 112 -21.89 4.87 14.32
CA ALA A 112 -22.90 5.08 13.27
C ALA A 112 -22.59 6.33 12.43
N ASP A 113 -22.23 7.44 13.08
CA ASP A 113 -21.83 8.68 12.42
C ASP A 113 -20.56 8.50 11.58
N ALA A 114 -19.59 7.73 12.10
CA ALA A 114 -18.39 7.37 11.35
C ALA A 114 -18.72 6.53 10.10
N ALA A 115 -19.64 5.56 10.21
CA ALA A 115 -20.12 4.79 9.07
C ALA A 115 -20.82 5.66 8.03
N ASP A 116 -21.68 6.60 8.46
CA ASP A 116 -22.42 7.49 7.57
C ASP A 116 -21.51 8.52 6.88
N ASN A 117 -20.48 9.01 7.58
CA ASN A 117 -19.44 9.83 6.97
C ASN A 117 -18.63 9.03 5.94
N LEU A 118 -18.22 7.81 6.28
CA LEU A 118 -17.51 6.91 5.36
C LEU A 118 -18.33 6.66 4.08
N ALA A 119 -19.63 6.36 4.22
CA ALA A 119 -20.55 6.16 3.11
C ALA A 119 -20.59 7.36 2.15
N ARG A 120 -20.67 8.59 2.69
CA ARG A 120 -20.67 9.83 1.88
C ARG A 120 -19.36 10.03 1.13
N VAL A 121 -18.23 9.81 1.79
CA VAL A 121 -16.90 9.97 1.18
C VAL A 121 -16.69 8.95 0.05
N ILE A 122 -17.06 7.70 0.28
CA ILE A 122 -16.97 6.63 -0.73
C ILE A 122 -17.88 6.93 -1.92
N ALA A 123 -19.15 7.30 -1.69
CA ALA A 123 -20.08 7.64 -2.76
C ALA A 123 -19.55 8.80 -3.62
N ALA A 124 -19.06 9.88 -3.00
CA ALA A 124 -18.52 11.04 -3.72
C ALA A 124 -17.25 10.71 -4.52
N ARG A 125 -16.43 9.76 -4.04
CA ARG A 125 -15.24 9.29 -4.78
C ARG A 125 -15.64 8.43 -5.96
N LEU A 126 -16.52 7.44 -5.75
CA LEU A 126 -16.90 6.49 -6.80
C LEU A 126 -17.77 7.12 -7.89
N ARG A 127 -18.61 8.11 -7.59
CA ARG A 127 -19.35 8.87 -8.62
C ARG A 127 -18.42 9.62 -9.57
N ARG A 128 -17.38 10.28 -9.03
CA ARG A 128 -16.34 10.91 -9.87
C ARG A 128 -15.61 9.89 -10.73
N GLU A 129 -15.33 8.71 -10.19
CA GLU A 129 -14.72 7.63 -10.96
C GLU A 129 -15.66 7.08 -12.04
N GLU A 130 -16.95 6.96 -11.78
CA GLU A 130 -17.98 6.57 -12.76
C GLU A 130 -18.08 7.57 -13.92
N GLU A 131 -18.07 8.88 -13.60
CA GLU A 131 -18.07 9.98 -14.58
C GLU A 131 -16.83 9.96 -15.47
N LEU A 132 -15.63 9.83 -14.87
CA LEU A 132 -14.37 9.71 -15.62
C LEU A 132 -14.34 8.47 -16.52
N ARG A 133 -15.05 7.41 -16.14
CA ARG A 133 -15.17 6.18 -16.93
C ARG A 133 -16.21 6.27 -18.04
N ARG A 134 -17.00 7.34 -18.11
CA ARG A 134 -18.09 7.54 -19.09
C ARG A 134 -19.07 6.36 -19.12
N VAL A 135 -19.35 5.76 -17.96
CA VAL A 135 -20.21 4.57 -17.86
C VAL A 135 -21.62 4.87 -18.37
N HIS A 136 -22.14 6.07 -18.09
CA HIS A 136 -23.49 6.49 -18.50
C HIS A 136 -23.54 7.22 -19.82
N ASP A 137 -22.47 7.22 -20.60
CA ASP A 137 -22.42 7.92 -21.87
C ASP A 137 -22.33 6.87 -22.98
N PRO A 138 -23.33 6.74 -23.87
CA PRO A 138 -24.66 7.35 -23.79
C PRO A 138 -25.57 6.71 -22.71
N PHE A 139 -25.27 5.48 -22.29
CA PHE A 139 -25.88 4.73 -21.18
C PHE A 139 -24.97 3.53 -20.84
N PRO A 140 -25.15 2.82 -19.71
CA PRO A 140 -24.31 1.67 -19.38
C PRO A 140 -24.37 0.55 -20.41
N LEU A 141 -23.22 -0.04 -20.77
CA LEU A 141 -23.19 -1.27 -21.58
C LEU A 141 -23.98 -2.38 -20.87
N PRO A 142 -24.84 -3.13 -21.60
CA PRO A 142 -25.73 -4.13 -21.03
C PRO A 142 -24.98 -5.44 -20.70
N VAL A 143 -24.01 -5.37 -19.79
CA VAL A 143 -23.32 -6.58 -19.31
C VAL A 143 -24.30 -7.41 -18.50
N ARG A 144 -24.54 -8.64 -18.95
CA ARG A 144 -25.41 -9.60 -18.27
C ARG A 144 -24.59 -10.61 -17.49
N TRP A 145 -25.24 -11.30 -16.57
CA TRP A 145 -24.69 -12.47 -15.92
C TRP A 145 -25.73 -13.57 -15.81
N ARG A 146 -25.22 -14.79 -15.69
CA ARG A 146 -25.99 -16.01 -15.45
C ARG A 146 -25.45 -16.71 -14.20
N GLN A 147 -26.19 -17.68 -13.71
CA GLN A 147 -25.69 -18.57 -12.66
C GLN A 147 -24.49 -19.37 -13.20
N ALA A 148 -23.42 -19.46 -12.41
CA ALA A 148 -22.25 -20.26 -12.77
C ALA A 148 -22.53 -21.77 -12.61
N PRO A 149 -21.72 -22.65 -13.22
CA PRO A 149 -21.84 -24.10 -13.03
C PRO A 149 -21.84 -24.49 -11.54
N GLU A 150 -22.69 -25.45 -11.16
CA GLU A 150 -22.89 -25.86 -9.76
C GLU A 150 -21.59 -26.26 -9.06
N ARG A 151 -20.61 -26.84 -9.78
CA ARG A 151 -19.29 -27.22 -9.24
C ARG A 151 -18.48 -26.05 -8.66
N LEU A 152 -18.84 -24.80 -8.95
CA LEU A 152 -18.14 -23.61 -8.48
C LEU A 152 -18.82 -22.95 -7.27
N ALA A 153 -20.07 -23.34 -6.98
CA ALA A 153 -20.90 -22.79 -5.91
C ALA A 153 -21.11 -23.82 -4.81
N ASP A 154 -21.43 -23.37 -3.60
CA ASP A 154 -21.85 -24.27 -2.53
C ASP A 154 -23.28 -24.79 -2.80
N HIS A 155 -23.67 -25.81 -2.04
CA HIS A 155 -25.02 -26.35 -2.07
C HIS A 155 -26.05 -25.24 -1.82
N LEU A 156 -27.15 -25.28 -2.58
CA LEU A 156 -28.22 -24.30 -2.50
C LEU A 156 -28.80 -24.18 -1.09
N ASP A 157 -28.85 -25.30 -0.36
CA ASP A 157 -29.30 -25.34 1.03
C ASP A 157 -28.42 -24.46 1.95
N ASN A 158 -27.10 -24.50 1.75
CA ASN A 158 -26.13 -23.67 2.49
C ASN A 158 -26.24 -22.19 2.09
N ILE A 159 -26.45 -21.91 0.80
CA ILE A 159 -26.63 -20.56 0.25
C ILE A 159 -27.91 -19.91 0.81
N CYS A 160 -29.02 -20.67 0.84
CA CYS A 160 -30.31 -20.22 1.34
C CYS A 160 -30.40 -20.24 2.87
N ARG A 161 -29.43 -20.85 3.56
CA ARG A 161 -29.41 -21.04 5.02
C ARG A 161 -30.67 -21.74 5.53
N VAL A 162 -31.13 -22.75 4.81
CA VAL A 162 -32.29 -23.53 5.23
C VAL A 162 -31.91 -24.48 6.38
N PRO A 163 -32.84 -24.79 7.31
CA PRO A 163 -32.59 -25.76 8.37
C PRO A 163 -32.29 -27.16 7.82
N ALA A 164 -31.59 -27.97 8.60
CA ALA A 164 -31.28 -29.35 8.23
C ALA A 164 -32.56 -30.15 7.91
N GLY A 165 -32.56 -30.85 6.77
CA GLY A 165 -33.70 -31.65 6.30
C GLY A 165 -34.71 -30.89 5.43
N VAL A 166 -34.52 -29.59 5.19
CA VAL A 166 -35.30 -28.79 4.25
C VAL A 166 -34.46 -28.53 2.99
N THR A 167 -35.03 -28.78 1.81
CA THR A 167 -34.40 -28.45 0.53
C THR A 167 -34.77 -27.03 0.12
N ALA A 168 -33.79 -26.22 -0.26
CA ALA A 168 -34.00 -24.86 -0.71
C ALA A 168 -34.63 -24.78 -2.11
N GLU A 169 -35.45 -23.76 -2.35
CA GLU A 169 -35.97 -23.46 -3.69
C GLU A 169 -34.88 -22.85 -4.61
N PRO A 170 -34.92 -23.15 -5.93
CA PRO A 170 -33.99 -22.56 -6.90
C PRO A 170 -34.00 -21.03 -6.86
N LEU A 171 -32.80 -20.44 -6.75
CA LEU A 171 -32.61 -19.00 -6.83
C LEU A 171 -32.37 -18.59 -8.29
N ASP A 172 -33.26 -17.79 -8.88
CA ASP A 172 -32.93 -17.08 -10.12
C ASP A 172 -31.99 -15.92 -9.79
N LEU A 173 -30.74 -16.04 -10.24
CA LEU A 173 -29.70 -15.04 -10.05
C LEU A 173 -29.29 -14.38 -11.37
N ALA A 174 -29.93 -14.68 -12.49
CA ALA A 174 -29.63 -14.00 -13.75
C ALA A 174 -30.02 -12.51 -13.68
N GLY A 175 -29.27 -11.67 -14.40
CA GLY A 175 -29.49 -10.24 -14.38
C GLY A 175 -28.53 -9.46 -15.27
N GLU A 176 -28.58 -8.13 -15.15
CA GLU A 176 -27.79 -7.16 -15.92
C GLU A 176 -27.21 -6.08 -15.00
N VAL A 177 -26.13 -5.38 -15.39
CA VAL A 177 -25.33 -4.44 -14.54
C VAL A 177 -26.12 -3.65 -13.50
N GLY A 178 -27.30 -3.15 -13.83
CA GLY A 178 -28.15 -2.37 -12.92
C GLY A 178 -28.81 -3.15 -11.76
N ASP A 179 -28.85 -4.48 -11.80
CA ASP A 179 -29.53 -5.32 -10.81
C ASP A 179 -28.58 -6.05 -9.83
N ILE A 180 -27.28 -5.75 -9.85
CA ILE A 180 -26.32 -6.57 -9.08
C ILE A 180 -26.57 -6.48 -7.57
N ALA A 181 -26.94 -5.30 -7.08
CA ALA A 181 -27.33 -5.10 -5.69
C ALA A 181 -28.64 -5.84 -5.35
N GLY A 182 -29.55 -5.98 -6.32
CA GLY A 182 -30.77 -6.79 -6.21
C GLY A 182 -30.47 -8.27 -6.13
N ALA A 183 -29.68 -8.81 -7.07
CA ALA A 183 -29.19 -10.20 -7.05
C ALA A 183 -28.49 -10.54 -5.72
N TYR A 184 -27.60 -9.66 -5.23
CA TYR A 184 -26.96 -9.86 -3.93
C TYR A 184 -27.95 -9.87 -2.75
N ARG A 185 -29.02 -9.07 -2.80
CA ARG A 185 -30.07 -9.08 -1.76
C ARG A 185 -30.91 -10.35 -1.80
N ARG A 186 -31.11 -10.96 -2.98
CA ARG A 186 -31.81 -12.23 -3.15
C ARG A 186 -31.07 -13.42 -2.50
N VAL A 187 -29.75 -13.34 -2.36
CA VAL A 187 -28.92 -14.38 -1.72
C VAL A 187 -29.00 -14.29 -0.19
N PRO A 188 -29.62 -15.25 0.52
CA PRO A 188 -29.81 -15.15 1.97
C PRO A 188 -28.50 -15.19 2.77
N SER A 189 -27.50 -15.94 2.30
CA SER A 189 -26.18 -16.00 2.92
C SER A 189 -25.40 -14.68 2.85
N ARG A 190 -25.79 -13.77 1.95
CA ARG A 190 -25.08 -12.52 1.65
C ARG A 190 -23.62 -12.72 1.27
N ARG A 191 -23.32 -13.84 0.60
CA ARG A 191 -22.01 -14.15 0.01
C ARG A 191 -22.19 -14.41 -1.48
N LEU A 192 -21.58 -13.57 -2.30
CA LEU A 192 -21.70 -13.63 -3.76
C LEU A 192 -20.31 -13.57 -4.40
N VAL A 193 -20.04 -14.49 -5.32
CA VAL A 193 -18.86 -14.46 -6.18
C VAL A 193 -19.28 -14.08 -7.59
N VAL A 194 -18.60 -13.10 -8.17
CA VAL A 194 -18.80 -12.65 -9.55
C VAL A 194 -17.59 -13.03 -10.39
N LEU A 195 -17.79 -13.97 -11.30
CA LEU A 195 -16.78 -14.46 -12.22
C LEU A 195 -16.89 -13.74 -13.57
N GLY A 196 -15.77 -13.58 -14.24
CA GLY A 196 -15.77 -13.12 -15.63
C GLY A 196 -14.37 -13.05 -16.21
N ARG A 197 -14.27 -13.08 -17.54
CA ARG A 197 -13.00 -12.95 -18.25
C ARG A 197 -12.32 -11.60 -18.04
N ALA A 198 -11.06 -11.47 -18.43
CA ALA A 198 -10.38 -10.18 -18.44
C ALA A 198 -11.16 -9.19 -19.34
N GLY A 199 -11.39 -7.97 -18.86
CA GLY A 199 -12.13 -6.95 -19.62
C GLY A 199 -13.66 -7.09 -19.61
N SER A 200 -14.24 -8.08 -18.94
CA SER A 200 -15.71 -8.29 -18.88
C SER A 200 -16.49 -7.23 -18.09
N GLY A 201 -15.81 -6.30 -17.42
CA GLY A 201 -16.47 -5.23 -16.64
C GLY A 201 -16.61 -5.49 -15.13
N LYS A 202 -15.95 -6.51 -14.56
CA LYS A 202 -15.98 -6.81 -13.10
C LYS A 202 -15.82 -5.59 -12.20
N THR A 203 -14.80 -4.76 -12.45
CA THR A 203 -14.55 -3.54 -11.67
C THR A 203 -15.69 -2.51 -11.81
N VAL A 204 -16.30 -2.37 -12.98
CA VAL A 204 -17.46 -1.47 -13.18
C VAL A 204 -18.67 -2.02 -12.42
N LEU A 205 -18.89 -3.32 -12.46
CA LEU A 205 -19.95 -3.99 -11.71
C LEU A 205 -19.76 -3.86 -10.19
N THR A 206 -18.54 -4.01 -9.69
CA THR A 206 -18.19 -3.74 -8.28
C THR A 206 -18.46 -2.30 -7.89
N LEU A 207 -18.06 -1.34 -8.73
CA LEU A 207 -18.35 0.08 -8.50
C LEU A 207 -19.87 0.34 -8.45
N ARG A 208 -20.62 -0.21 -9.40
CA ARG A 208 -22.09 -0.10 -9.45
C ARG A 208 -22.75 -0.72 -8.24
N PHE A 209 -22.35 -1.94 -7.88
CA PHE A 209 -22.81 -2.62 -6.69
C PHE A 209 -22.67 -1.74 -5.44
N VAL A 210 -21.52 -1.09 -5.26
CA VAL A 210 -21.29 -0.18 -4.13
C VAL A 210 -22.19 1.05 -4.21
N LEU A 211 -22.29 1.71 -5.37
CA LEU A 211 -23.15 2.89 -5.53
C LEU A 211 -24.63 2.59 -5.31
N ASP A 212 -25.14 1.49 -5.88
CA ASP A 212 -26.55 1.08 -5.78
C ASP A 212 -26.89 0.62 -4.36
N THR A 213 -25.96 -0.08 -3.71
CA THR A 213 -26.10 -0.47 -2.30
C THR A 213 -26.07 0.74 -1.38
N LEU A 214 -25.22 1.74 -1.65
CA LEU A 214 -25.19 3.01 -0.90
C LEU A 214 -26.44 3.85 -1.13
N ALA A 215 -27.01 3.84 -2.33
CA ALA A 215 -28.23 4.56 -2.65
C ALA A 215 -29.45 4.00 -1.88
N ALA A 216 -29.50 2.68 -1.68
CA ALA A 216 -30.54 2.00 -0.90
C ALA A 216 -30.22 1.87 0.60
N ARG A 217 -29.11 2.45 1.08
CA ARG A 217 -28.61 2.27 2.44
C ARG A 217 -29.39 3.11 3.45
N THR A 218 -29.75 2.52 4.60
CA THR A 218 -30.26 3.26 5.76
C THR A 218 -29.14 3.77 6.67
N PRO A 219 -29.29 4.93 7.35
CA PRO A 219 -28.28 5.45 8.28
C PRO A 219 -27.85 4.40 9.32
N GLY A 220 -26.55 4.32 9.60
CA GLY A 220 -25.97 3.36 10.54
C GLY A 220 -25.91 1.89 10.09
N SER A 221 -26.44 1.54 8.91
CA SER A 221 -26.32 0.18 8.35
C SER A 221 -24.93 -0.06 7.70
N ALA A 222 -24.66 -1.28 7.25
CA ALA A 222 -23.35 -1.65 6.72
C ALA A 222 -22.96 -0.81 5.49
N VAL A 223 -21.69 -0.38 5.44
CA VAL A 223 -21.13 0.40 4.34
C VAL A 223 -20.38 -0.53 3.39
N PRO A 224 -20.79 -0.67 2.12
CA PRO A 224 -20.00 -1.40 1.13
C PRO A 224 -18.71 -0.66 0.82
N VAL A 225 -17.57 -1.36 0.89
CA VAL A 225 -16.25 -0.79 0.62
C VAL A 225 -15.48 -1.72 -0.30
N ILE A 226 -14.91 -1.16 -1.38
CA ILE A 226 -14.10 -1.90 -2.36
C ILE A 226 -12.69 -2.05 -1.80
N PHE A 227 -12.21 -3.29 -1.72
CA PHE A 227 -10.85 -3.64 -1.35
C PHE A 227 -10.22 -4.42 -2.51
N ASN A 228 -9.10 -3.91 -3.05
CA ASN A 228 -8.28 -4.74 -3.95
C ASN A 228 -7.55 -5.79 -3.10
N ILE A 229 -7.89 -7.05 -3.31
CA ILE A 229 -7.39 -8.17 -2.50
C ILE A 229 -6.01 -8.66 -2.92
N GLY A 230 -5.47 -8.26 -4.07
CA GLY A 230 -4.17 -8.73 -4.58
C GLY A 230 -2.97 -8.41 -3.66
N SER A 231 -3.10 -7.41 -2.79
CA SER A 231 -2.08 -7.07 -1.79
C SER A 231 -2.18 -7.85 -0.47
N TRP A 232 -3.19 -8.70 -0.31
CA TRP A 232 -3.42 -9.47 0.91
C TRP A 232 -2.56 -10.74 0.92
N ASP A 233 -1.78 -10.90 2.00
CA ASP A 233 -1.08 -12.14 2.30
C ASP A 233 -1.79 -12.87 3.45
N PRO A 234 -2.60 -13.91 3.17
CA PRO A 234 -3.37 -14.62 4.19
C PRO A 234 -2.48 -15.36 5.20
N THR A 235 -1.21 -15.65 4.87
CA THR A 235 -0.29 -16.35 5.76
C THR A 235 0.30 -15.44 6.85
N LYS A 236 0.28 -14.12 6.62
CA LYS A 236 0.84 -13.13 7.54
C LYS A 236 -0.21 -12.39 8.33
N THR A 237 -1.33 -12.06 7.71
CA THR A 237 -2.33 -11.16 8.30
C THR A 237 -3.75 -11.73 8.12
N PRO A 238 -4.50 -11.96 9.21
CA PRO A 238 -5.90 -12.36 9.14
C PRO A 238 -6.76 -11.34 8.40
N LEU A 239 -7.82 -11.79 7.71
CA LEU A 239 -8.65 -10.93 6.86
C LEU A 239 -9.21 -9.70 7.60
N ARG A 240 -9.75 -9.87 8.82
CA ARG A 240 -10.30 -8.75 9.61
C ARG A 240 -9.24 -7.70 9.92
N THR A 241 -8.06 -8.13 10.34
CA THR A 241 -6.93 -7.23 10.61
C THR A 241 -6.51 -6.49 9.35
N TRP A 242 -6.42 -7.20 8.21
CA TRP A 242 -6.11 -6.59 6.93
C TRP A 242 -7.16 -5.56 6.48
N LEU A 243 -8.46 -5.86 6.62
CA LEU A 243 -9.55 -4.91 6.33
C LEU A 243 -9.45 -3.65 7.20
N VAL A 244 -9.15 -3.81 8.49
CA VAL A 244 -8.95 -2.68 9.42
C VAL A 244 -7.76 -1.83 9.01
N GLU A 245 -6.63 -2.45 8.66
CA GLU A 245 -5.44 -1.77 8.18
C GLU A 245 -5.75 -0.99 6.89
N MET A 246 -6.50 -1.58 5.96
CA MET A 246 -6.91 -0.98 4.69
C MET A 246 -7.94 0.16 4.86
N LEU A 247 -8.86 0.05 5.81
CA LEU A 247 -9.81 1.13 6.12
C LEU A 247 -9.13 2.31 6.78
N GLN A 248 -8.25 2.04 7.76
CA GLN A 248 -7.36 3.06 8.28
C GLN A 248 -6.49 3.61 7.15
N ARG A 249 -6.26 2.80 6.08
CA ARG A 249 -5.50 3.18 4.89
C ARG A 249 -6.08 4.21 4.00
N ASP A 250 -7.30 3.97 3.62
CA ASP A 250 -7.91 4.82 2.63
C ASP A 250 -8.69 5.95 3.35
N HIS A 251 -8.93 5.81 4.66
CA HIS A 251 -9.70 6.74 5.48
C HIS A 251 -9.06 7.00 6.88
N PRO A 252 -8.11 7.96 6.96
CA PRO A 252 -7.38 8.29 8.20
C PRO A 252 -8.24 8.64 9.41
N GLY A 253 -9.42 9.22 9.18
CA GLY A 253 -10.37 9.56 10.24
C GLY A 253 -10.80 8.34 11.05
N LEU A 254 -10.74 7.13 10.47
CA LEU A 254 -11.11 5.88 11.14
C LEU A 254 -10.01 5.32 12.06
N ALA A 255 -8.82 5.93 12.06
CA ALA A 255 -7.76 5.61 13.02
C ALA A 255 -7.98 6.26 14.39
N ALA A 256 -9.00 7.13 14.53
CA ALA A 256 -9.38 7.69 15.82
C ALA A 256 -9.84 6.59 16.79
N ALA A 257 -9.62 6.83 18.08
CA ALA A 257 -10.03 5.91 19.14
C ALA A 257 -11.56 5.96 19.30
N ALA A 258 -12.16 4.78 19.32
CA ALA A 258 -13.55 4.57 19.67
C ALA A 258 -13.71 4.39 21.20
N PRO A 259 -14.93 4.49 21.74
CA PRO A 259 -15.22 4.15 23.12
C PRO A 259 -14.75 2.71 23.43
N GLY A 260 -13.77 2.56 24.34
CA GLY A 260 -13.12 1.27 24.64
C GLY A 260 -11.69 1.11 24.11
N GLY A 261 -11.11 2.13 23.46
CA GLY A 261 -9.68 2.18 23.12
C GLY A 261 -9.28 1.45 21.83
N ALA A 262 -10.20 0.71 21.21
CA ALA A 262 -10.05 0.20 19.84
C ALA A 262 -10.18 1.36 18.82
N THR A 263 -9.72 1.15 17.59
CA THR A 263 -9.93 2.15 16.51
C THR A 263 -11.35 2.08 15.97
N LEU A 264 -11.90 3.20 15.47
CA LEU A 264 -13.21 3.20 14.79
C LEU A 264 -13.27 2.19 13.65
N ALA A 265 -12.18 2.05 12.87
CA ALA A 265 -12.07 1.03 11.81
C ALA A 265 -12.26 -0.40 12.35
N ALA A 266 -11.60 -0.73 13.48
CA ALA A 266 -11.75 -2.05 14.10
C ALA A 266 -13.19 -2.30 14.56
N VAL A 267 -13.79 -1.32 15.24
CA VAL A 267 -15.18 -1.44 15.70
C VAL A 267 -16.14 -1.61 14.52
N LEU A 268 -15.97 -0.86 13.42
CA LEU A 268 -16.81 -0.99 12.22
C LEU A 268 -16.71 -2.39 11.57
N VAL A 269 -15.51 -2.97 11.50
CA VAL A 269 -15.32 -4.33 10.93
C VAL A 269 -15.86 -5.41 11.87
N ASP A 270 -15.60 -5.30 13.17
CA ASP A 270 -15.99 -6.31 14.16
C ASP A 270 -17.50 -6.32 14.41
N THR A 271 -18.16 -5.16 14.34
CA THR A 271 -19.62 -5.03 14.46
C THR A 271 -20.37 -5.29 13.15
N GLY A 272 -19.67 -5.68 12.07
CA GLY A 272 -20.31 -5.98 10.78
C GLY A 272 -20.91 -4.76 10.07
N ARG A 273 -20.41 -3.56 10.37
CA ARG A 273 -20.81 -2.30 9.71
C ARG A 273 -20.04 -2.03 8.42
N ILE A 274 -19.15 -2.93 8.01
CA ILE A 274 -18.47 -2.91 6.73
C ILE A 274 -18.90 -4.14 5.93
N LEU A 275 -19.36 -3.90 4.70
CA LEU A 275 -19.57 -4.93 3.71
C LEU A 275 -18.34 -4.97 2.78
N PRO A 276 -17.43 -5.93 2.94
CA PRO A 276 -16.25 -6.04 2.10
C PRO A 276 -16.64 -6.46 0.68
N VAL A 277 -16.22 -5.63 -0.28
CA VAL A 277 -16.27 -5.95 -1.71
C VAL A 277 -14.85 -6.18 -2.19
N LEU A 278 -14.47 -7.46 -2.25
CA LEU A 278 -13.13 -7.94 -2.54
C LEU A 278 -12.95 -8.04 -4.06
N ASP A 279 -12.30 -7.04 -4.66
CA ASP A 279 -12.07 -6.98 -6.11
C ASP A 279 -10.71 -7.62 -6.47
N GLY A 280 -10.72 -8.58 -7.39
CA GLY A 280 -9.51 -9.15 -7.99
C GLY A 280 -8.87 -10.29 -7.19
N PHE A 281 -9.63 -11.34 -6.84
CA PHE A 281 -9.05 -12.56 -6.25
C PHE A 281 -7.93 -13.16 -7.12
N ASP A 282 -8.06 -13.03 -8.45
CA ASP A 282 -7.04 -13.41 -9.43
C ASP A 282 -5.73 -12.60 -9.35
N GLU A 283 -5.72 -11.48 -8.64
CA GLU A 283 -4.52 -10.66 -8.44
C GLU A 283 -3.69 -11.11 -7.22
N ILE A 284 -4.17 -12.09 -6.44
CA ILE A 284 -3.39 -12.69 -5.36
C ILE A 284 -2.27 -13.55 -5.97
N ALA A 285 -1.10 -13.61 -5.33
CA ALA A 285 -0.02 -14.46 -5.81
C ALA A 285 -0.48 -15.93 -5.86
N GLU A 286 -0.16 -16.64 -6.94
CA GLU A 286 -0.67 -17.99 -7.23
C GLU A 286 -0.52 -18.98 -6.05
N GLY A 287 0.61 -18.92 -5.32
CA GLY A 287 0.86 -19.75 -4.14
C GLY A 287 0.04 -19.40 -2.90
N LEU A 288 -0.75 -18.33 -2.92
CA LEU A 288 -1.55 -17.83 -1.80
C LEU A 288 -3.07 -18.00 -1.98
N HIS A 289 -3.53 -18.50 -3.13
CA HIS A 289 -4.97 -18.74 -3.38
C HIS A 289 -5.60 -19.71 -2.37
N ARG A 290 -4.90 -20.83 -2.07
CA ARG A 290 -5.35 -21.81 -1.08
C ARG A 290 -5.54 -21.21 0.32
N PRO A 291 -4.50 -20.62 0.96
CA PRO A 291 -4.67 -20.04 2.29
C PRO A 291 -5.66 -18.87 2.29
N ALA A 292 -5.82 -18.15 1.17
CA ALA A 292 -6.83 -17.11 1.03
C ALA A 292 -8.25 -17.68 1.13
N LEU A 293 -8.54 -18.75 0.38
CA LEU A 293 -9.87 -19.36 0.38
C LEU A 293 -10.20 -20.06 1.71
N GLU A 294 -9.23 -20.76 2.31
CA GLU A 294 -9.37 -21.34 3.66
C GLU A 294 -9.70 -20.25 4.70
N THR A 295 -9.02 -19.11 4.63
CA THR A 295 -9.29 -17.97 5.52
C THR A 295 -10.66 -17.35 5.26
N LEU A 296 -11.09 -17.23 4.00
CA LEU A 296 -12.41 -16.73 3.64
C LEU A 296 -13.54 -17.67 4.08
N ASN A 297 -13.32 -18.98 4.11
CA ASN A 297 -14.24 -19.98 4.63
C ASN A 297 -14.30 -19.99 6.17
N SER A 298 -13.21 -19.57 6.84
CA SER A 298 -13.19 -19.43 8.31
C SER A 298 -14.06 -18.27 8.84
N VAL A 299 -14.48 -17.34 7.97
CA VAL A 299 -15.29 -16.17 8.33
C VAL A 299 -16.70 -16.24 7.77
N SER A 300 -17.70 -16.04 8.62
CA SER A 300 -19.13 -16.05 8.24
C SER A 300 -19.68 -14.69 7.77
N MET A 301 -18.79 -13.70 7.60
CA MET A 301 -19.23 -12.34 7.26
C MET A 301 -19.80 -12.23 5.84
N PRO A 302 -20.77 -11.32 5.61
CA PRO A 302 -21.22 -10.96 4.27
C PRO A 302 -20.06 -10.43 3.42
N LEU A 303 -20.03 -10.78 2.14
CA LEU A 303 -19.01 -10.30 1.20
C LEU A 303 -19.47 -10.41 -0.26
N LEU A 304 -18.86 -9.59 -1.11
CA LEU A 304 -18.85 -9.79 -2.56
C LEU A 304 -17.40 -10.01 -3.01
N LEU A 305 -17.14 -11.06 -3.79
CA LEU A 305 -15.82 -11.38 -4.32
C LEU A 305 -15.85 -11.34 -5.85
N THR A 306 -14.85 -10.74 -6.48
CA THR A 306 -14.67 -10.85 -7.94
C THR A 306 -13.41 -11.64 -8.28
N SER A 307 -13.48 -12.43 -9.36
CA SER A 307 -12.33 -13.19 -9.85
C SER A 307 -12.42 -13.44 -11.36
N ARG A 308 -11.31 -13.85 -11.97
CA ARG A 308 -11.35 -14.56 -13.25
C ARG A 308 -11.91 -15.97 -13.05
N PHE A 309 -12.63 -16.45 -14.07
CA PHE A 309 -13.23 -17.78 -14.06
C PHE A 309 -12.16 -18.87 -13.82
N ASP A 310 -11.12 -18.91 -14.65
CA ASP A 310 -10.10 -19.97 -14.60
C ASP A 310 -9.29 -19.98 -13.30
N GLU A 311 -9.01 -18.81 -12.72
CA GLU A 311 -8.28 -18.68 -11.45
C GLU A 311 -9.12 -19.17 -10.27
N TYR A 312 -10.40 -18.81 -10.26
CA TYR A 312 -11.33 -19.26 -9.22
C TYR A 312 -11.61 -20.78 -9.33
N GLU A 313 -11.84 -21.28 -10.54
CA GLU A 313 -12.03 -22.72 -10.77
C GLU A 313 -10.82 -23.53 -10.30
N ARG A 314 -9.60 -23.07 -10.60
CA ARG A 314 -8.37 -23.69 -10.07
C ARG A 314 -8.31 -23.66 -8.55
N ALA A 315 -8.62 -22.53 -7.92
CA ALA A 315 -8.58 -22.41 -6.47
C ALA A 315 -9.59 -23.33 -5.77
N VAL A 316 -10.82 -23.39 -6.29
CA VAL A 316 -11.89 -24.27 -5.79
C VAL A 316 -11.50 -25.74 -5.94
N THR A 317 -10.93 -26.12 -7.08
CA THR A 317 -10.50 -27.51 -7.34
C THR A 317 -9.40 -27.97 -6.37
N MET A 318 -8.56 -27.06 -5.87
CA MET A 318 -7.47 -27.38 -4.94
C MET A 318 -7.90 -27.47 -3.47
N VAL A 319 -8.99 -26.80 -3.08
CA VAL A 319 -9.41 -26.66 -1.67
C VAL A 319 -10.85 -27.12 -1.52
N ASP A 320 -11.78 -26.21 -1.75
CA ASP A 320 -13.23 -26.39 -1.72
C ASP A 320 -13.87 -25.11 -2.29
N VAL A 321 -15.18 -25.11 -2.53
CA VAL A 321 -15.94 -23.89 -2.87
C VAL A 321 -15.93 -22.88 -1.72
N LEU A 322 -16.23 -21.62 -2.03
CA LEU A 322 -16.46 -20.62 -0.99
C LEU A 322 -17.76 -20.93 -0.25
N THR A 323 -17.67 -21.29 1.02
CA THR A 323 -18.80 -21.76 1.83
C THR A 323 -19.95 -20.74 1.85
N SER A 324 -21.15 -21.26 1.63
CA SER A 324 -22.43 -20.56 1.51
C SER A 324 -22.47 -19.48 0.42
N ALA A 325 -21.57 -19.48 -0.55
CA ALA A 325 -21.53 -18.45 -1.58
C ALA A 325 -22.29 -18.87 -2.85
N ALA A 326 -23.16 -17.97 -3.32
CA ALA A 326 -23.71 -18.05 -4.67
C ALA A 326 -22.66 -17.54 -5.68
N VAL A 327 -22.67 -18.10 -6.89
CA VAL A 327 -21.71 -17.72 -7.94
C VAL A 327 -22.44 -17.36 -9.22
N VAL A 328 -22.12 -16.18 -9.75
CA VAL A 328 -22.61 -15.69 -11.04
C VAL A 328 -21.45 -15.45 -11.99
N GLU A 329 -21.68 -15.67 -13.28
CA GLU A 329 -20.71 -15.50 -14.35
C GLU A 329 -21.19 -14.41 -15.31
N LEU A 330 -20.35 -13.40 -15.55
CA LEU A 330 -20.58 -12.37 -16.55
C LEU A 330 -20.51 -12.96 -17.96
N THR A 331 -21.54 -12.71 -18.76
CA THR A 331 -21.65 -13.17 -20.13
C THR A 331 -21.12 -12.14 -21.12
N ASP A 332 -20.86 -12.60 -22.33
CA ASP A 332 -20.38 -11.75 -23.43
C ASP A 332 -21.47 -10.82 -23.95
N LEU A 333 -21.04 -9.68 -24.51
CA LEU A 333 -21.90 -8.78 -25.27
C LEU A 333 -22.26 -9.42 -26.61
N THR A 334 -23.51 -9.22 -27.03
CA THR A 334 -24.02 -9.71 -28.31
C THR A 334 -24.00 -8.64 -29.38
N PRO A 335 -24.05 -8.98 -30.68
CA PRO A 335 -24.21 -8.00 -31.76
C PRO A 335 -25.43 -7.09 -31.58
N ASP A 336 -26.50 -7.58 -30.95
CA ASP A 336 -27.69 -6.77 -30.65
C ASP A 336 -27.42 -5.70 -29.57
N ASP A 337 -26.61 -6.03 -28.58
CA ASP A 337 -26.15 -5.05 -27.58
C ASP A 337 -25.33 -3.94 -28.26
N LEU A 338 -24.46 -4.32 -29.20
CA LEU A 338 -23.64 -3.38 -29.97
C LEU A 338 -24.49 -2.48 -30.85
N ALA A 339 -25.52 -3.03 -31.51
CA ALA A 339 -26.45 -2.29 -32.35
C ALA A 339 -27.23 -1.23 -31.57
N ALA A 340 -27.56 -1.49 -30.31
CA ALA A 340 -28.21 -0.52 -29.44
C ALA A 340 -27.25 0.57 -28.92
N TYR A 341 -25.96 0.25 -28.78
CA TYR A 341 -24.96 1.10 -28.11
C TYR A 341 -24.11 1.94 -29.07
N LEU A 342 -23.38 1.31 -30.00
CA LEU A 342 -22.35 1.96 -30.82
C LEU A 342 -22.88 3.11 -31.69
N PRO A 343 -24.03 2.98 -32.40
CA PRO A 343 -24.59 4.09 -33.16
C PRO A 343 -24.86 5.35 -32.32
N ARG A 344 -25.27 5.19 -31.06
CA ARG A 344 -25.55 6.33 -30.16
C ARG A 344 -24.28 6.99 -29.62
N THR A 345 -23.11 6.37 -29.81
CA THR A 345 -21.81 6.94 -29.42
C THR A 345 -21.17 7.74 -30.56
N ALA A 346 -21.55 7.44 -31.81
CA ALA A 346 -21.03 8.12 -32.99
C ALA A 346 -21.92 9.30 -33.40
N ARG A 347 -21.32 10.25 -34.11
CA ARG A 347 -22.09 11.34 -34.70
C ARG A 347 -22.99 10.81 -35.82
N ARG A 348 -24.16 11.43 -35.94
CA ARG A 348 -25.06 11.20 -37.08
C ARG A 348 -24.38 11.67 -38.36
N VAL A 349 -24.42 10.83 -39.38
CA VAL A 349 -24.02 11.13 -40.74
C VAL A 349 -25.31 11.37 -41.53
N THR A 350 -25.40 12.52 -42.20
CA THR A 350 -26.51 12.81 -43.11
C THR A 350 -26.31 12.05 -44.42
N THR A 351 -27.07 10.98 -44.61
CA THR A 351 -27.20 10.23 -45.86
C THR A 351 -28.51 10.60 -46.57
N ALA A 352 -28.58 10.33 -47.88
CA ALA A 352 -29.73 10.69 -48.73
C ALA A 352 -31.05 10.02 -48.33
N ASP A 353 -31.00 8.86 -47.63
CA ASP A 353 -32.16 8.04 -47.26
C ASP A 353 -32.59 8.17 -45.78
N GLY A 354 -32.11 9.20 -45.07
CA GLY A 354 -32.41 9.43 -43.64
C GLY A 354 -31.21 9.17 -42.74
N GLY A 355 -31.07 9.96 -41.67
CA GLY A 355 -29.85 10.06 -40.88
C GLY A 355 -29.42 8.75 -40.20
N GLY A 356 -28.26 8.24 -40.57
CA GLY A 356 -27.59 7.09 -39.97
C GLY A 356 -26.34 7.48 -39.19
N THR A 357 -25.51 6.50 -38.83
CA THR A 357 -24.24 6.65 -38.13
C THR A 357 -23.15 5.88 -38.86
N ALA A 358 -21.88 6.23 -38.63
CA ALA A 358 -20.76 5.51 -39.23
C ALA A 358 -20.73 4.02 -38.86
N TRP A 359 -21.38 3.62 -37.76
CA TRP A 359 -21.44 2.21 -37.33
C TRP A 359 -22.54 1.39 -38.00
N ASP A 360 -23.52 2.02 -38.66
CA ASP A 360 -24.67 1.31 -39.22
C ASP A 360 -24.28 0.24 -40.27
N PRO A 361 -23.33 0.50 -41.20
CA PRO A 361 -22.86 -0.52 -42.15
C PRO A 361 -22.19 -1.70 -41.44
N VAL A 362 -21.42 -1.43 -40.38
CA VAL A 362 -20.72 -2.47 -39.61
C VAL A 362 -21.72 -3.32 -38.84
N ILE A 363 -22.70 -2.70 -38.17
CA ILE A 363 -23.76 -3.42 -37.46
C ILE A 363 -24.60 -4.27 -38.43
N GLY A 364 -24.89 -3.75 -39.63
CA GLY A 364 -25.53 -4.52 -40.69
C GLY A 364 -24.72 -5.77 -41.06
N ALA A 365 -23.43 -5.62 -41.35
CA ALA A 365 -22.55 -6.75 -41.69
C ALA A 365 -22.44 -7.79 -40.55
N LEU A 366 -22.43 -7.36 -39.29
CA LEU A 366 -22.40 -8.26 -38.14
C LEU A 366 -23.70 -9.08 -37.98
N ARG A 367 -24.83 -8.57 -38.45
CA ARG A 367 -26.14 -9.24 -38.38
C ARG A 367 -26.42 -10.09 -39.62
N ASP A 368 -26.20 -9.51 -40.80
CA ASP A 368 -26.63 -10.08 -42.08
C ASP A 368 -25.60 -11.07 -42.65
N ASP A 369 -24.33 -10.95 -42.26
CA ASP A 369 -23.21 -11.77 -42.74
C ASP A 369 -22.30 -12.26 -41.59
N ALA A 370 -22.93 -12.80 -40.53
CA ALA A 370 -22.23 -13.30 -39.35
C ALA A 370 -21.26 -14.47 -39.63
N GLY A 371 -21.40 -15.13 -40.78
CA GLY A 371 -20.56 -16.25 -41.21
C GLY A 371 -19.30 -15.84 -41.99
N SER A 372 -19.19 -14.58 -42.42
CA SER A 372 -17.95 -14.10 -43.06
C SER A 372 -16.79 -14.06 -42.08
N GLY A 373 -15.58 -14.32 -42.57
CA GLY A 373 -14.37 -14.29 -41.72
C GLY A 373 -14.16 -12.92 -41.05
N ALA A 374 -14.51 -11.82 -41.73
CA ALA A 374 -14.46 -10.46 -41.17
C ALA A 374 -15.43 -10.27 -40.00
N SER A 375 -16.71 -10.55 -40.20
CA SER A 375 -17.74 -10.37 -39.17
C SER A 375 -17.51 -11.30 -37.98
N ALA A 376 -17.04 -12.54 -38.21
CA ALA A 376 -16.70 -13.47 -37.16
C ALA A 376 -15.53 -12.96 -36.30
N ASN A 377 -14.44 -12.49 -36.94
CA ASN A 377 -13.29 -11.90 -36.24
C ASN A 377 -13.70 -10.67 -35.40
N LEU A 378 -14.46 -9.75 -36.00
CA LEU A 378 -14.89 -8.52 -35.32
C LEU A 378 -15.87 -8.80 -34.18
N THR A 379 -16.82 -9.71 -34.37
CA THR A 379 -17.75 -10.13 -33.31
C THR A 379 -16.98 -10.71 -32.13
N ALA A 380 -16.01 -11.59 -32.38
CA ALA A 380 -15.19 -12.19 -31.33
C ALA A 380 -14.42 -11.15 -30.51
N VAL A 381 -13.90 -10.09 -31.15
CA VAL A 381 -13.25 -8.97 -30.46
C VAL A 381 -14.24 -8.17 -29.62
N LEU A 382 -15.39 -7.79 -30.16
CA LEU A 382 -16.35 -6.88 -29.52
C LEU A 382 -17.25 -7.56 -28.47
N THR A 383 -16.93 -8.78 -28.06
CA THR A 383 -17.62 -9.51 -26.98
C THR A 383 -17.41 -8.89 -25.59
N THR A 384 -16.33 -8.13 -25.38
CA THR A 384 -16.00 -7.56 -24.06
C THR A 384 -16.20 -6.05 -24.00
N PRO A 385 -16.70 -5.50 -22.88
CA PRO A 385 -16.82 -4.05 -22.67
C PRO A 385 -15.52 -3.28 -22.88
N LEU A 386 -14.37 -3.88 -22.58
CA LEU A 386 -13.06 -3.28 -22.87
C LEU A 386 -12.90 -3.00 -24.36
N MET A 387 -13.08 -4.01 -25.21
CA MET A 387 -12.86 -3.88 -26.65
C MET A 387 -13.89 -2.94 -27.30
N VAL A 388 -15.14 -2.96 -26.83
CA VAL A 388 -16.17 -1.99 -27.24
C VAL A 388 -15.78 -0.57 -26.83
N GLY A 389 -15.25 -0.39 -25.63
CA GLY A 389 -14.73 0.89 -25.15
C GLY A 389 -13.57 1.40 -26.00
N LEU A 390 -12.62 0.54 -26.36
CA LEU A 390 -11.50 0.88 -27.24
C LEU A 390 -11.98 1.24 -28.65
N ALA A 391 -12.87 0.43 -29.24
CA ALA A 391 -13.44 0.67 -30.56
C ALA A 391 -14.18 2.02 -30.61
N ARG A 392 -14.99 2.32 -29.57
CA ARG A 392 -15.63 3.62 -29.40
C ARG A 392 -14.60 4.75 -29.34
N THR A 393 -13.57 4.64 -28.51
CA THR A 393 -12.54 5.69 -28.41
C THR A 393 -11.82 5.89 -29.75
N VAL A 394 -11.50 4.81 -30.48
CA VAL A 394 -10.74 4.88 -31.73
C VAL A 394 -11.57 5.43 -32.89
N TYR A 395 -12.84 5.04 -33.03
CA TYR A 395 -13.68 5.33 -34.19
C TYR A 395 -14.85 6.28 -33.94
N SER A 396 -15.41 6.36 -32.72
CA SER A 396 -16.52 7.29 -32.41
C SER A 396 -16.00 8.67 -31.97
N ASP A 397 -14.92 8.71 -31.18
CA ASP A 397 -14.37 9.98 -30.67
C ASP A 397 -13.47 10.69 -31.72
N SER A 398 -12.93 9.95 -32.69
CA SER A 398 -12.10 10.48 -33.80
C SER A 398 -12.94 10.88 -35.02
N ARG A 399 -12.54 11.94 -35.74
CA ARG A 399 -13.28 12.43 -36.93
C ARG A 399 -12.85 11.79 -38.25
N ASP A 400 -11.65 11.21 -38.29
CA ASP A 400 -10.97 10.90 -39.55
C ASP A 400 -10.95 9.39 -39.85
N ARG A 401 -11.74 8.58 -39.13
CA ARG A 401 -11.70 7.12 -39.25
C ARG A 401 -13.10 6.53 -39.43
N ASP A 402 -13.21 5.63 -40.39
CA ASP A 402 -14.43 4.88 -40.67
C ASP A 402 -14.34 3.50 -39.98
N PRO A 403 -15.30 3.11 -39.13
CA PRO A 403 -15.30 1.80 -38.50
C PRO A 403 -15.44 0.63 -39.49
N SER A 404 -15.86 0.88 -40.73
CA SER A 404 -15.92 -0.12 -41.80
C SER A 404 -14.55 -0.72 -42.13
N ASP A 405 -13.46 -0.01 -41.82
CA ASP A 405 -12.08 -0.51 -41.91
C ASP A 405 -11.87 -1.81 -41.13
N LEU A 406 -12.62 -2.04 -40.04
CA LEU A 406 -12.51 -3.23 -39.20
C LEU A 406 -13.01 -4.51 -39.89
N LEU A 407 -13.76 -4.38 -40.98
CA LEU A 407 -14.24 -5.50 -41.78
C LEU A 407 -13.27 -5.89 -42.92
N ASP A 408 -12.15 -5.18 -43.08
CA ASP A 408 -11.15 -5.48 -44.10
C ASP A 408 -10.27 -6.66 -43.68
N THR A 409 -10.55 -7.84 -44.23
CA THR A 409 -9.78 -9.08 -43.97
C THR A 409 -8.36 -9.05 -44.50
N THR A 410 -8.03 -8.15 -45.45
CA THR A 410 -6.67 -8.02 -45.96
C THR A 410 -5.77 -7.29 -44.96
N ARG A 411 -6.35 -6.32 -44.24
CA ARG A 411 -5.68 -5.58 -43.15
C ARG A 411 -5.74 -6.33 -41.83
N PHE A 412 -6.86 -7.00 -41.57
CA PHE A 412 -7.14 -7.69 -40.31
C PHE A 412 -7.57 -9.15 -40.54
N PRO A 413 -6.61 -10.05 -40.80
CA PRO A 413 -6.93 -11.45 -41.12
C PRO A 413 -7.42 -12.26 -39.92
N THR A 414 -7.13 -11.83 -38.68
CA THR A 414 -7.48 -12.55 -37.45
C THR A 414 -8.09 -11.63 -36.39
N GLN A 415 -8.74 -12.23 -35.39
CA GLN A 415 -9.23 -11.55 -34.19
C GLN A 415 -8.11 -10.78 -33.47
N GLU A 416 -6.94 -11.38 -33.33
CA GLU A 416 -5.78 -10.78 -32.65
C GLU A 416 -5.29 -9.53 -33.38
N ALA A 417 -5.32 -9.52 -34.72
CA ALA A 417 -4.92 -8.35 -35.51
C ALA A 417 -5.82 -7.14 -35.26
N ILE A 418 -7.14 -7.36 -35.14
CA ILE A 418 -8.10 -6.31 -34.76
C ILE A 418 -7.84 -5.84 -33.32
N GLU A 419 -7.61 -6.78 -32.40
CA GLU A 419 -7.32 -6.45 -31.00
C GLU A 419 -6.05 -5.60 -30.84
N GLU A 420 -4.95 -6.02 -31.46
CA GLU A 420 -3.69 -5.30 -31.44
C GLU A 420 -3.83 -3.90 -32.06
N HIS A 421 -4.57 -3.78 -33.16
CA HIS A 421 -4.87 -2.47 -33.77
C HIS A 421 -5.62 -1.55 -32.82
N LEU A 422 -6.68 -2.02 -32.16
CA LEU A 422 -7.44 -1.21 -31.22
C LEU A 422 -6.60 -0.76 -30.01
N LEU A 423 -5.71 -1.63 -29.51
CA LEU A 423 -4.78 -1.30 -28.43
C LEU A 423 -3.69 -0.31 -28.89
N ASP A 424 -3.14 -0.48 -30.09
CA ASP A 424 -2.09 0.37 -30.65
C ASP A 424 -2.59 1.79 -30.91
N MET A 425 -3.84 1.89 -31.41
CA MET A 425 -4.48 3.16 -31.75
C MET A 425 -5.09 3.88 -30.54
N PHE A 426 -5.23 3.23 -29.39
CA PHE A 426 -5.83 3.84 -28.19
C PHE A 426 -5.04 5.06 -27.69
N VAL A 427 -3.74 4.90 -27.42
CA VAL A 427 -2.90 5.99 -26.90
C VAL A 427 -2.80 7.16 -27.90
N PRO A 428 -2.52 6.95 -29.20
CA PRO A 428 -2.54 8.02 -30.18
C PRO A 428 -3.86 8.77 -30.25
N THR A 429 -4.98 8.07 -30.14
CA THR A 429 -6.30 8.70 -30.23
C THR A 429 -6.57 9.60 -29.03
N VAL A 430 -6.35 9.09 -27.82
CA VAL A 430 -6.65 9.86 -26.60
C VAL A 430 -5.71 11.06 -26.42
N TYR A 431 -4.47 10.99 -26.94
CA TYR A 431 -3.53 12.12 -26.91
C TYR A 431 -3.61 13.03 -28.14
N GLY A 432 -4.11 12.55 -29.28
CA GLY A 432 -4.22 13.31 -30.53
C GLY A 432 -5.55 14.06 -30.73
N ALA A 433 -6.63 13.65 -30.06
CA ALA A 433 -7.99 14.15 -30.31
C ALA A 433 -8.28 15.60 -29.85
N GLN A 434 -7.29 16.40 -29.43
CA GLN A 434 -7.54 17.74 -28.89
C GLN A 434 -6.78 18.83 -29.65
N PRO A 435 -7.46 19.78 -30.32
CA PRO A 435 -6.88 21.08 -30.60
C PRO A 435 -6.53 21.76 -29.28
N ALA A 436 -5.41 22.48 -29.24
CA ALA A 436 -5.02 23.27 -28.08
C ALA A 436 -6.21 24.06 -27.55
N SER A 437 -6.68 23.73 -26.34
CA SER A 437 -7.75 24.48 -25.68
C SER A 437 -7.39 25.97 -25.68
N PRO A 438 -8.34 26.90 -25.89
CA PRO A 438 -8.07 28.34 -25.85
C PRO A 438 -7.52 28.81 -24.48
N HIS A 439 -7.70 27.97 -23.45
CA HIS A 439 -7.18 28.12 -22.10
C HIS A 439 -6.10 27.04 -21.91
N GLY A 440 -4.90 27.33 -22.43
CA GLY A 440 -3.81 26.36 -22.58
C GLY A 440 -3.18 25.88 -21.27
N GLU A 441 -3.72 24.81 -20.68
CA GLU A 441 -3.12 24.19 -19.48
C GLU A 441 -2.72 22.71 -19.65
N GLY A 442 -2.91 22.12 -20.83
CA GLY A 442 -2.41 20.79 -21.17
C GLY A 442 -1.04 20.86 -21.86
N PRO A 443 -0.01 20.12 -21.43
CA PRO A 443 1.22 20.02 -22.20
C PRO A 443 0.90 19.40 -23.57
N GLY A 444 1.29 20.05 -24.66
CA GLY A 444 1.29 19.46 -25.99
C GLY A 444 2.32 18.35 -26.06
N TRP A 445 1.98 17.18 -25.53
CA TRP A 445 2.86 16.03 -25.55
C TRP A 445 2.98 15.47 -26.95
N ASP A 446 4.20 15.21 -27.40
CA ASP A 446 4.42 14.39 -28.59
C ASP A 446 3.95 12.96 -28.33
N VAL A 447 2.97 12.51 -29.13
CA VAL A 447 2.32 11.19 -28.98
C VAL A 447 3.35 10.04 -29.03
N GLY A 448 4.34 10.14 -29.92
CA GLY A 448 5.39 9.14 -30.06
C GLY A 448 6.28 9.02 -28.82
N ARG A 449 6.56 10.14 -28.14
CA ARG A 449 7.24 10.13 -26.83
C ARG A 449 6.37 9.54 -25.73
N VAL A 450 5.10 9.90 -25.66
CA VAL A 450 4.17 9.38 -24.64
C VAL A 450 4.04 7.86 -24.73
N ARG A 451 3.87 7.32 -25.94
CA ARG A 451 3.83 5.87 -26.17
C ARG A 451 5.09 5.17 -25.66
N ARG A 452 6.27 5.73 -25.92
CA ARG A 452 7.55 5.19 -25.42
C ARG A 452 7.65 5.26 -23.89
N TRP A 453 7.24 6.36 -23.27
CA TRP A 453 7.27 6.51 -21.81
C TRP A 453 6.30 5.55 -21.11
N LEU A 454 5.07 5.43 -21.61
CA LEU A 454 4.09 4.48 -21.08
C LEU A 454 4.53 3.03 -21.31
N GLY A 455 5.12 2.72 -22.48
CA GLY A 455 5.73 1.42 -22.76
C GLY A 455 6.88 1.07 -21.82
N PHE A 456 7.74 2.03 -21.49
CA PHE A 456 8.78 1.85 -20.47
C PHE A 456 8.20 1.54 -19.09
N LEU A 457 7.16 2.26 -18.66
CA LEU A 457 6.50 2.01 -17.37
C LEU A 457 5.83 0.63 -17.34
N ALA A 458 5.16 0.24 -18.43
CA ALA A 458 4.53 -1.07 -18.56
C ALA A 458 5.57 -2.21 -18.51
N ASP A 459 6.68 -2.09 -19.23
CA ASP A 459 7.79 -3.06 -19.21
C ASP A 459 8.50 -3.14 -17.84
N ASP A 460 8.56 -2.03 -17.08
CA ASP A 460 9.09 -2.03 -15.72
C ASP A 460 8.14 -2.75 -14.73
N LEU A 461 6.83 -2.56 -14.86
CA LEU A 461 5.82 -3.24 -14.04
C LEU A 461 5.80 -4.75 -14.30
N ASP A 462 5.82 -5.15 -15.57
CA ASP A 462 5.83 -6.56 -15.99
C ASP A 462 7.06 -7.30 -15.44
N ARG A 463 8.26 -6.67 -15.52
CA ARG A 463 9.48 -7.25 -14.93
C ARG A 463 9.48 -7.34 -13.42
N ARG A 464 8.70 -6.51 -12.73
CA ARG A 464 8.55 -6.57 -11.27
C ARG A 464 7.47 -7.56 -10.82
N GLY A 465 6.63 -8.04 -11.75
CA GLY A 465 5.45 -8.85 -11.40
C GLY A 465 4.43 -8.08 -10.56
N THR A 466 4.33 -6.75 -10.74
CA THR A 466 3.42 -5.90 -9.96
C THR A 466 2.57 -5.04 -10.89
N GLY A 467 1.27 -4.93 -10.64
CA GLY A 467 0.41 -3.93 -11.30
C GLY A 467 0.57 -2.51 -10.75
N ASP A 468 1.19 -2.37 -9.57
CA ASP A 468 1.29 -1.12 -8.83
C ASP A 468 2.49 -0.25 -9.26
N LEU A 469 2.16 0.93 -9.79
CA LEU A 469 3.09 2.01 -10.06
C LEU A 469 3.36 2.81 -8.78
N GLU A 470 4.19 2.24 -7.92
CA GLU A 470 4.69 2.89 -6.72
C GLU A 470 5.76 3.94 -7.06
N TRP A 471 5.52 5.21 -6.75
CA TRP A 471 6.45 6.26 -7.15
C TRP A 471 7.85 6.11 -6.54
N TRP A 472 7.96 5.55 -5.34
CA TRP A 472 9.24 5.28 -4.70
C TRP A 472 10.00 4.07 -5.29
N ARG A 473 9.37 3.28 -6.17
CA ARG A 473 10.01 2.17 -6.89
C ARG A 473 10.24 2.45 -8.39
N MET A 474 9.82 3.59 -8.91
CA MET A 474 9.95 3.99 -10.33
C MET A 474 11.39 4.34 -10.78
N GLY A 475 12.41 3.60 -10.33
CA GLY A 475 13.82 3.86 -10.65
C GLY A 475 14.37 3.09 -11.87
N GLY A 476 13.63 2.06 -12.32
CA GLY A 476 14.11 1.09 -13.31
C GLY A 476 15.26 0.23 -12.80
N PRO A 477 15.68 -0.79 -13.57
CA PRO A 477 16.83 -1.62 -13.19
C PRO A 477 18.13 -0.82 -13.24
N VAL A 478 18.92 -0.92 -12.18
CA VAL A 478 20.27 -0.34 -12.04
C VAL A 478 21.17 -1.40 -11.43
N SER A 479 22.39 -1.53 -11.94
CA SER A 479 23.39 -2.37 -11.29
C SER A 479 23.67 -1.83 -9.87
N ARG A 480 24.02 -2.74 -8.95
CA ARG A 480 24.33 -2.37 -7.56
C ARG A 480 25.42 -1.30 -7.49
N SER A 481 26.47 -1.42 -8.31
CA SER A 481 27.58 -0.46 -8.36
C SER A 481 27.17 0.91 -8.90
N SER A 482 26.38 0.96 -9.98
CA SER A 482 25.89 2.24 -10.52
C SER A 482 24.94 2.93 -9.56
N ARG A 483 24.15 2.17 -8.77
CA ARG A 483 23.26 2.72 -7.74
C ARG A 483 24.06 3.43 -6.65
N VAL A 484 25.14 2.81 -6.17
CA VAL A 484 26.06 3.42 -5.18
C VAL A 484 26.73 4.65 -5.79
N LEU A 485 27.29 4.54 -7.00
CA LEU A 485 27.99 5.64 -7.67
C LEU A 485 27.09 6.87 -7.86
N LEU A 486 25.84 6.69 -8.30
CA LEU A 486 24.90 7.79 -8.50
C LEU A 486 24.51 8.48 -7.18
N VAL A 487 24.28 7.70 -6.12
CA VAL A 487 23.98 8.25 -4.79
C VAL A 487 25.18 9.03 -4.26
N THR A 488 26.37 8.42 -4.29
CA THR A 488 27.60 9.07 -3.82
C THR A 488 27.94 10.30 -4.63
N GLY A 489 27.86 10.24 -5.97
CA GLY A 489 28.13 11.38 -6.84
C GLY A 489 27.18 12.55 -6.58
N LEU A 490 25.89 12.29 -6.35
CA LEU A 490 24.94 13.35 -5.99
C LEU A 490 25.25 13.94 -4.61
N ILE A 491 25.65 13.12 -3.63
CA ILE A 491 26.04 13.62 -2.29
C ILE A 491 27.29 14.50 -2.39
N VAL A 492 28.33 14.05 -3.11
CA VAL A 492 29.55 14.83 -3.35
C VAL A 492 29.21 16.17 -3.99
N LEU A 493 28.36 16.17 -5.02
CA LEU A 493 27.94 17.40 -5.70
C LEU A 493 27.16 18.34 -4.77
N VAL A 494 26.18 17.82 -4.03
CA VAL A 494 25.38 18.63 -3.10
C VAL A 494 26.24 19.21 -1.98
N THR A 495 27.16 18.42 -1.43
CA THR A 495 28.12 18.90 -0.43
C THR A 495 29.04 19.98 -1.00
N ALA A 496 29.60 19.79 -2.18
CA ALA A 496 30.46 20.79 -2.82
C ALA A 496 29.71 22.12 -3.02
N VAL A 497 28.46 22.06 -3.50
CA VAL A 497 27.59 23.23 -3.65
C VAL A 497 27.31 23.89 -2.29
N VAL A 498 27.03 23.13 -1.24
CA VAL A 498 26.84 23.67 0.11
C VAL A 498 28.11 24.36 0.61
N GLN A 499 29.28 23.76 0.39
CA GLN A 499 30.56 24.35 0.78
C GLN A 499 30.79 25.69 0.06
N TRP A 500 30.63 25.73 -1.26
CA TRP A 500 30.85 26.94 -2.05
C TRP A 500 29.85 28.07 -1.74
N LEU A 501 28.57 27.73 -1.52
CA LEU A 501 27.53 28.74 -1.29
C LEU A 501 27.47 29.23 0.16
N PHE A 502 27.82 28.40 1.14
CA PHE A 502 27.62 28.71 2.56
C PHE A 502 28.91 28.76 3.37
N PHE A 503 29.79 27.76 3.24
CA PHE A 503 31.01 27.70 4.05
C PHE A 503 32.03 28.76 3.65
N THR A 504 32.35 28.84 2.36
CA THR A 504 33.34 29.80 1.85
C THR A 504 33.05 31.26 2.26
N PRO A 505 31.83 31.80 2.10
CA PRO A 505 31.54 33.16 2.57
C PRO A 505 31.51 33.26 4.09
N LEU A 506 31.00 32.25 4.80
CA LEU A 506 30.92 32.26 6.25
C LEU A 506 32.32 32.22 6.89
N ALA A 507 33.20 31.35 6.40
CA ALA A 507 34.59 31.23 6.85
C ALA A 507 35.38 32.52 6.59
N ARG A 508 35.13 33.21 5.47
CA ARG A 508 35.73 34.53 5.21
C ARG A 508 35.31 35.56 6.26
N VAL A 509 34.03 35.62 6.60
CA VAL A 509 33.49 36.64 7.54
C VAL A 509 33.86 36.32 8.98
N VAL A 510 33.76 35.06 9.38
CA VAL A 510 33.90 34.62 10.78
C VAL A 510 35.35 34.37 11.16
N ILE A 511 36.15 33.79 10.24
CA ILE A 511 37.51 33.33 10.49
C ILE A 511 38.54 34.20 9.74
N GLY A 512 38.09 35.15 8.91
CA GLY A 512 38.99 36.04 8.16
C GLY A 512 39.77 35.34 7.05
N MET A 513 39.32 34.16 6.59
CA MET A 513 40.07 33.37 5.60
C MET A 513 40.13 34.07 4.22
N PRO A 514 41.32 34.21 3.60
CA PRO A 514 41.45 34.74 2.24
C PRO A 514 40.90 33.74 1.20
N LEU A 515 40.26 34.27 0.15
CA LEU A 515 39.64 33.46 -0.91
C LEU A 515 40.58 33.26 -2.09
N TYR A 516 41.07 32.04 -2.26
CA TYR A 516 41.74 31.56 -3.47
C TYR A 516 40.79 30.61 -4.20
N TRP A 517 40.36 30.95 -5.42
CA TRP A 517 39.27 30.25 -6.11
C TRP A 517 39.58 28.78 -6.41
N ASP A 518 40.83 28.47 -6.73
CA ASP A 518 41.35 27.12 -6.92
C ASP A 518 41.28 26.30 -5.62
N VAL A 519 41.69 26.88 -4.49
CA VAL A 519 41.59 26.24 -3.16
C VAL A 519 40.13 26.02 -2.76
N VAL A 520 39.26 27.01 -3.00
CA VAL A 520 37.82 26.93 -2.70
C VAL A 520 37.13 25.82 -3.52
N LEU A 521 37.43 25.72 -4.82
CA LEU A 521 36.87 24.69 -5.68
C LEU A 521 37.34 23.29 -5.25
N ALA A 522 38.63 23.14 -4.95
CA ALA A 522 39.21 21.88 -4.47
C ALA A 522 38.62 21.46 -3.11
N ASP A 523 38.53 22.38 -2.15
CA ASP A 523 38.01 22.14 -0.81
C ASP A 523 36.58 21.60 -0.82
N GLY A 524 35.69 22.20 -1.63
CA GLY A 524 34.31 21.73 -1.77
C GLY A 524 34.19 20.31 -2.32
N LEU A 525 34.97 19.96 -3.35
CA LEU A 525 34.98 18.62 -3.93
C LEU A 525 35.58 17.58 -3.00
N LEU A 526 36.70 17.90 -2.35
CA LEU A 526 37.36 17.02 -1.39
C LEU A 526 36.47 16.77 -0.17
N THR A 527 35.84 17.81 0.37
CA THR A 527 34.87 17.65 1.46
C THR A 527 33.62 16.89 1.01
N GLY A 528 33.22 17.05 -0.25
CA GLY A 528 32.22 16.20 -0.89
C GLY A 528 32.57 14.71 -0.82
N LEU A 529 33.82 14.33 -1.08
CA LEU A 529 34.30 12.95 -0.98
C LEU A 529 34.35 12.47 0.48
N VAL A 530 34.79 13.32 1.42
CA VAL A 530 34.81 13.04 2.87
C VAL A 530 33.43 12.62 3.36
N ILE A 531 32.37 13.31 2.90
CA ILE A 531 30.98 12.99 3.28
C ILE A 531 30.44 11.84 2.42
N GLY A 532 30.68 11.87 1.12
CA GLY A 532 30.14 10.92 0.16
C GLY A 532 30.57 9.46 0.41
N LEU A 533 31.83 9.22 0.78
CA LEU A 533 32.38 7.87 0.97
C LEU A 533 31.76 7.11 2.17
N PRO A 534 31.66 7.69 3.39
CA PRO A 534 30.90 7.08 4.48
C PRO A 534 29.44 6.79 4.11
N PHE A 535 28.77 7.71 3.42
CA PHE A 535 27.40 7.48 2.94
C PHE A 535 27.34 6.35 1.91
N ALA A 536 28.34 6.22 1.02
CA ALA A 536 28.44 5.12 0.06
C ALA A 536 28.52 3.76 0.77
N LEU A 537 29.38 3.67 1.79
CA LEU A 537 29.57 2.47 2.59
C LEU A 537 28.29 2.11 3.34
N LEU A 538 27.70 3.08 4.06
CA LEU A 538 26.45 2.87 4.79
C LEU A 538 25.30 2.49 3.87
N TYR A 539 25.19 3.15 2.71
CA TYR A 539 24.18 2.83 1.70
C TYR A 539 24.35 1.40 1.16
N THR A 540 25.59 0.99 0.90
CA THR A 540 25.91 -0.36 0.45
C THR A 540 25.52 -1.41 1.50
N LEU A 541 25.88 -1.18 2.77
CA LEU A 541 25.61 -2.12 3.87
C LEU A 541 24.12 -2.19 4.24
N MET A 542 23.42 -1.05 4.23
CA MET A 542 22.05 -0.95 4.75
C MET A 542 20.97 -1.12 3.69
N VAL A 543 21.24 -0.72 2.45
CA VAL A 543 20.25 -0.71 1.36
C VAL A 543 20.60 -1.76 0.31
N VAL A 544 21.79 -1.70 -0.28
CA VAL A 544 22.16 -2.52 -1.44
C VAL A 544 22.33 -4.00 -1.07
N ARG A 545 23.05 -4.31 0.02
CA ARG A 545 23.25 -5.72 0.45
C ARG A 545 21.98 -6.41 0.95
N LYS A 546 21.01 -5.63 1.40
CA LYS A 546 19.74 -6.15 1.94
C LYS A 546 18.59 -6.06 0.94
N ASP A 547 18.88 -5.64 -0.30
CA ASP A 547 17.91 -5.30 -1.34
C ASP A 547 16.69 -4.54 -0.78
N LYS A 548 16.97 -3.60 0.13
CA LYS A 548 15.94 -2.92 0.91
C LYS A 548 15.25 -1.87 0.05
N VAL A 549 13.93 -1.96 -0.03
CA VAL A 549 13.09 -0.89 -0.57
C VAL A 549 12.91 0.19 0.49
N LEU A 550 13.18 1.45 0.11
CA LEU A 550 12.95 2.60 0.99
C LEU A 550 11.52 3.10 0.75
N GLU A 551 10.67 2.88 1.74
CA GLU A 551 9.28 3.32 1.72
C GLU A 551 9.15 4.79 2.19
N PRO A 552 8.07 5.49 1.79
CA PRO A 552 7.78 6.84 2.29
C PRO A 552 7.77 6.88 3.81
N THR A 553 8.21 8.00 4.40
CA THR A 553 8.40 8.12 5.86
C THR A 553 7.56 9.28 6.39
N ARG A 554 6.89 9.12 7.54
CA ARG A 554 6.21 10.22 8.25
C ARG A 554 6.95 10.55 9.55
N VAL A 555 7.16 11.84 9.80
CA VAL A 555 7.63 12.33 11.10
C VAL A 555 6.41 12.42 12.01
N ARG A 556 6.35 11.58 13.04
CA ARG A 556 5.47 11.79 14.20
C ARG A 556 6.35 11.99 15.42
N VAL A 557 6.19 13.11 16.11
CA VAL A 557 6.79 13.34 17.42
C VAL A 557 6.06 12.46 18.43
N ARG A 558 6.48 11.19 18.55
CA ARG A 558 5.86 10.19 19.44
C ARG A 558 6.43 10.21 20.88
N LEU A 559 7.26 11.19 21.22
CA LEU A 559 7.88 11.29 22.55
C LEU A 559 6.84 11.37 23.71
N LEU A 560 5.58 11.70 23.40
CA LEU A 560 4.49 11.85 24.38
C LEU A 560 3.40 10.76 24.30
N ASP A 561 3.43 9.87 23.30
CA ASP A 561 2.38 8.86 23.12
C ASP A 561 2.79 7.51 23.74
N ARG A 562 2.28 7.23 24.95
CA ARG A 562 2.61 6.04 25.76
C ARG A 562 1.96 4.74 25.23
N SER A 563 1.05 4.80 24.27
CA SER A 563 0.19 3.67 23.88
C SER A 563 0.79 2.70 22.84
N SER A 564 1.84 3.08 22.10
CA SER A 564 2.35 2.31 20.94
C SER A 564 3.83 1.90 21.01
N ARG A 565 4.27 1.33 22.14
CA ARG A 565 5.63 0.78 22.29
C ARG A 565 5.83 -0.44 21.37
N GLN A 566 6.32 -0.20 20.15
CA GLN A 566 6.75 -1.26 19.25
C GLN A 566 7.94 -2.04 19.86
N PRO A 567 7.88 -3.38 19.87
CA PRO A 567 9.05 -4.20 20.23
C PRO A 567 10.17 -3.94 19.21
N GLY A 568 11.36 -3.56 19.70
CA GLY A 568 12.56 -3.38 18.86
C GLY A 568 13.02 -1.95 18.60
N LEU A 569 12.30 -0.90 19.04
CA LEU A 569 12.71 0.50 18.85
C LEU A 569 14.11 0.79 19.44
N ARG A 570 14.40 0.28 20.64
CA ARG A 570 15.72 0.44 21.27
C ARG A 570 16.84 -0.16 20.43
N ARG A 571 16.61 -1.35 19.85
CA ARG A 571 17.56 -2.00 18.94
C ARG A 571 17.75 -1.20 17.65
N LYS A 572 16.67 -0.64 17.09
CA LYS A 572 16.72 0.24 15.91
C LYS A 572 17.56 1.49 16.17
N ILE A 573 17.32 2.17 17.31
CA ILE A 573 18.07 3.35 17.74
C ILE A 573 19.55 2.99 17.95
N ALA A 574 19.86 1.93 18.70
CA ALA A 574 21.24 1.50 18.94
C ALA A 574 21.98 1.14 17.64
N THR A 575 21.32 0.45 16.71
CA THR A 575 21.91 0.09 15.41
C THR A 575 22.20 1.34 14.57
N ARG A 576 21.29 2.32 14.57
CA ARG A 576 21.46 3.59 13.84
C ARG A 576 22.52 4.48 14.49
N PHE A 577 22.61 4.50 15.81
CA PHE A 577 23.69 5.15 16.53
C PHE A 577 25.04 4.55 16.15
N ALA A 578 25.20 3.22 16.24
CA ALA A 578 26.45 2.54 15.89
C ALA A 578 26.85 2.78 14.42
N ALA A 579 25.90 2.71 13.50
CA ALA A 579 26.14 3.02 12.09
C ALA A 579 26.58 4.48 11.88
N GLY A 580 25.92 5.43 12.56
CA GLY A 580 26.27 6.85 12.51
C GLY A 580 27.63 7.13 13.13
N ALA A 581 27.96 6.49 14.25
CA ALA A 581 29.23 6.63 14.93
C ALA A 581 30.39 6.10 14.10
N LEU A 582 30.25 4.91 13.51
CA LEU A 582 31.25 4.35 12.62
C LEU A 582 31.43 5.18 11.35
N GLY A 583 30.33 5.60 10.72
CA GLY A 583 30.36 6.45 9.53
C GLY A 583 30.97 7.82 9.80
N GLY A 584 30.61 8.45 10.92
CA GLY A 584 31.16 9.73 11.35
C GLY A 584 32.63 9.65 11.72
N ALA A 585 33.05 8.59 12.42
CA ALA A 585 34.45 8.36 12.76
C ALA A 585 35.32 8.20 11.51
N LEU A 586 34.86 7.39 10.54
CA LEU A 586 35.51 7.24 9.24
C LEU A 586 35.60 8.59 8.51
N GLY A 587 34.50 9.35 8.48
CA GLY A 587 34.48 10.69 7.90
C GLY A 587 35.47 11.65 8.57
N GLY A 588 35.62 11.60 9.89
CA GLY A 588 36.58 12.43 10.63
C GLY A 588 38.03 12.10 10.31
N VAL A 589 38.37 10.82 10.16
CA VAL A 589 39.71 10.40 9.71
C VAL A 589 39.99 10.91 8.30
N VAL A 590 39.05 10.73 7.35
CA VAL A 590 39.22 11.21 5.97
C VAL A 590 39.28 12.74 5.91
N TYR A 591 38.52 13.43 6.78
CA TYR A 591 38.57 14.89 6.90
C TYR A 591 39.94 15.39 7.32
N THR A 592 40.67 14.65 8.16
CA THR A 592 42.02 15.03 8.61
C THR A 592 43.02 15.08 7.45
N PHE A 593 42.98 14.09 6.56
CA PHE A 593 43.82 14.11 5.36
C PHE A 593 43.39 15.21 4.38
N THR A 594 42.09 15.49 4.32
CA THR A 594 41.55 16.56 3.47
C THR A 594 41.98 17.93 3.99
N SER A 595 41.87 18.19 5.29
CA SER A 595 42.30 19.45 5.90
C SER A 595 43.81 19.63 5.75
N LEU A 596 44.62 18.57 5.87
CA LEU A 596 46.05 18.60 5.60
C LEU A 596 46.35 18.97 4.14
N LEU A 597 45.64 18.37 3.18
CA LEU A 597 45.82 18.67 1.75
C LEU A 597 45.44 20.11 1.43
N VAL A 598 44.32 20.62 2.00
CA VAL A 598 43.90 22.02 1.84
C VAL A 598 44.93 22.97 2.46
N ARG A 599 45.47 22.65 3.65
CA ARG A 599 46.57 23.41 4.27
C ARG A 599 47.82 23.43 3.39
N ALA A 600 48.16 22.33 2.74
CA ALA A 600 49.33 22.24 1.86
C ALA A 600 49.17 23.04 0.56
N LEU A 601 47.94 23.21 0.07
CA LEU A 601 47.63 24.01 -1.11
C LEU A 601 47.46 25.51 -0.79
N ALA A 602 47.22 25.87 0.48
CA ALA A 602 46.98 27.23 0.91
C ALA A 602 48.31 28.02 1.05
N PRO A 603 48.56 29.06 0.23
CA PRO A 603 49.85 29.76 0.18
C PRO A 603 50.21 30.55 1.46
N TYR A 604 49.26 30.72 2.39
CA TYR A 604 49.42 31.49 3.62
C TYR A 604 49.55 30.61 4.87
N LEU A 605 49.45 29.28 4.76
CA LEU A 605 49.58 28.35 5.87
C LEU A 605 50.94 27.65 5.80
N GLN A 606 51.80 27.89 6.80
CA GLN A 606 53.07 27.17 6.91
C GLN A 606 52.83 25.82 7.59
N ILE A 607 53.19 24.73 6.92
CA ILE A 607 53.24 23.40 7.51
C ILE A 607 54.59 23.24 8.21
N THR A 608 54.58 22.69 9.43
CA THR A 608 55.82 22.38 10.15
C THR A 608 56.71 21.46 9.33
N SER A 609 58.02 21.74 9.31
CA SER A 609 59.01 20.92 8.62
C SER A 609 59.45 19.69 9.43
N ASP A 610 59.06 19.64 10.70
CA ASP A 610 59.38 18.54 11.60
C ASP A 610 58.41 17.35 11.39
N PRO A 611 58.91 16.18 10.94
CA PRO A 611 58.07 15.03 10.63
C PRO A 611 57.39 14.43 11.87
N ASP A 612 58.02 14.47 13.04
CA ASP A 612 57.47 13.87 14.26
C ASP A 612 56.31 14.72 14.79
N VAL A 613 56.48 16.04 14.74
CA VAL A 613 55.44 17.02 15.09
C VAL A 613 54.26 16.92 14.12
N LEU A 614 54.53 16.73 12.82
CA LEU A 614 53.50 16.56 11.80
C LEU A 614 52.68 15.28 12.01
N VAL A 615 53.35 14.14 12.26
CA VAL A 615 52.67 12.86 12.52
C VAL A 615 51.79 12.97 13.76
N LEU A 616 52.32 13.57 14.84
CA LEU A 616 51.58 13.74 16.09
C LEU A 616 50.36 14.66 15.92
N ALA A 617 50.48 15.72 15.11
CA ALA A 617 49.36 16.59 14.76
C ALA A 617 48.27 15.85 13.97
N ILE A 618 48.67 15.04 12.98
CA ILE A 618 47.72 14.22 12.19
C ILE A 618 46.98 13.23 13.08
N VAL A 619 47.67 12.58 14.00
CA VAL A 619 47.05 11.63 14.95
C VAL A 619 46.08 12.35 15.88
N GLY A 620 46.46 13.51 16.41
CA GLY A 620 45.61 14.34 17.27
C GLY A 620 44.35 14.84 16.56
N ASP A 621 44.49 15.37 15.35
CA ASP A 621 43.38 15.83 14.51
C ASP A 621 42.47 14.64 14.15
N ALA A 622 43.03 13.49 13.76
CA ALA A 622 42.26 12.30 13.41
C ALA A 622 41.44 11.77 14.58
N LEU A 623 42.03 11.69 15.79
CA LEU A 623 41.32 11.23 16.98
C LEU A 623 40.21 12.20 17.39
N SER A 624 40.49 13.51 17.29
CA SER A 624 39.52 14.56 17.59
C SER A 624 38.35 14.55 16.63
N TYR A 625 38.60 14.63 15.31
CA TYR A 625 37.55 14.63 14.30
C TYR A 625 36.76 13.32 14.28
N ALA A 626 37.43 12.17 14.42
CA ALA A 626 36.73 10.88 14.46
C ALA A 626 35.76 10.78 15.63
N THR A 627 36.16 11.27 16.80
CA THR A 627 35.31 11.25 18.00
C THR A 627 34.15 12.24 17.88
N VAL A 628 34.42 13.48 17.48
CA VAL A 628 33.40 14.53 17.34
C VAL A 628 32.37 14.16 16.27
N PHE A 629 32.82 13.77 15.08
CA PHE A 629 31.93 13.41 13.98
C PHE A 629 31.22 12.09 14.24
N GLY A 630 31.90 11.12 14.88
CA GLY A 630 31.28 9.87 15.33
C GLY A 630 30.12 10.12 16.30
N LEU A 631 30.35 10.89 17.37
CA LEU A 631 29.30 11.24 18.32
C LEU A 631 28.16 12.03 17.66
N GLY A 632 28.49 13.06 16.88
CA GLY A 632 27.52 13.88 16.16
C GLY A 632 26.63 13.06 15.23
N CYS A 633 27.22 12.28 14.33
CA CYS A 633 26.48 11.45 13.37
C CYS A 633 25.70 10.33 14.08
N GLY A 634 26.27 9.72 15.12
CA GLY A 634 25.61 8.71 15.94
C GLY A 634 24.33 9.23 16.60
N VAL A 635 24.43 10.35 17.31
CA VAL A 635 23.28 11.01 17.96
C VAL A 635 22.24 11.44 16.93
N THR A 636 22.67 11.99 15.79
CA THR A 636 21.78 12.45 14.72
C THR A 636 21.01 11.29 14.08
N LEU A 637 21.66 10.17 13.78
CA LEU A 637 20.98 8.99 13.23
C LEU A 637 20.10 8.28 14.27
N ALA A 638 20.48 8.31 15.55
CA ALA A 638 19.65 7.83 16.65
C ALA A 638 18.36 8.67 16.77
N LEU A 639 18.49 10.00 16.70
CA LEU A 639 17.36 10.93 16.69
C LEU A 639 16.49 10.72 15.44
N ALA A 640 17.09 10.61 14.25
CA ALA A 640 16.38 10.27 13.04
C ALA A 640 15.59 8.97 13.22
N ALA A 641 16.19 7.91 13.77
CA ALA A 641 15.51 6.64 14.01
C ALA A 641 14.33 6.74 15.00
N ALA A 642 14.42 7.65 15.98
CA ALA A 642 13.38 7.93 16.95
C ALA A 642 12.23 8.78 16.37
N LEU A 643 12.53 9.68 15.45
CA LEU A 643 11.56 10.55 14.76
C LEU A 643 10.94 9.89 13.51
N GLU A 644 11.66 8.96 12.86
CA GLU A 644 11.21 8.17 11.72
C GLU A 644 10.21 7.11 12.16
N ALA A 645 8.91 7.42 12.01
CA ALA A 645 7.88 6.40 11.91
C ALA A 645 7.70 6.03 10.42
N PRO A 646 7.55 4.74 10.07
CA PRO A 646 7.13 4.37 8.72
C PRO A 646 5.90 5.20 8.35
N ALA A 647 5.86 5.79 7.15
CA ALA A 647 4.59 6.32 6.70
C ALA A 647 3.70 5.11 6.56
N ASN A 648 2.68 5.02 7.40
CA ASN A 648 1.57 4.19 7.01
C ASN A 648 1.10 4.80 5.67
N LEU A 649 1.17 4.01 4.59
CA LEU A 649 0.57 4.29 3.26
C LEU A 649 -0.93 4.63 3.38
N THR A 650 -1.41 4.52 4.61
CA THR A 650 -2.72 4.66 5.15
C THR A 650 -3.31 6.05 5.28
N THR A 651 -2.78 7.04 4.58
CA THR A 651 -3.28 8.41 4.80
C THR A 651 -3.27 9.33 3.62
N ALA A 652 -2.80 8.87 2.46
CA ALA A 652 -2.80 9.70 1.27
C ALA A 652 -3.91 9.24 0.32
N THR A 653 -4.79 10.18 0.02
CA THR A 653 -5.90 10.03 -0.92
C THR A 653 -5.46 10.09 -2.38
N SER A 654 -4.22 10.52 -2.66
CA SER A 654 -3.61 10.49 -3.98
C SER A 654 -2.09 10.24 -3.94
N PRO A 655 -1.49 9.69 -5.02
CA PRO A 655 -0.04 9.54 -5.15
C PRO A 655 0.71 10.87 -5.05
N GLY A 656 0.15 11.93 -5.65
CA GLY A 656 0.69 13.29 -5.61
C GLY A 656 0.71 13.87 -4.19
N ASP A 657 -0.38 13.70 -3.45
CA ASP A 657 -0.46 14.11 -2.04
C ASP A 657 0.54 13.34 -1.18
N LEU A 658 0.73 12.05 -1.44
CA LEU A 658 1.71 11.24 -0.72
C LEU A 658 3.13 11.76 -0.96
N LEU A 659 3.48 12.05 -2.22
CA LEU A 659 4.78 12.60 -2.58
C LEU A 659 5.00 14.00 -1.95
N ALA A 660 3.99 14.86 -2.01
CA ALA A 660 4.04 16.20 -1.43
C ALA A 660 4.16 16.16 0.11
N ALA A 661 3.37 15.31 0.77
CA ALA A 661 3.42 15.11 2.21
C ALA A 661 4.76 14.50 2.66
N ASN A 662 5.32 13.57 1.89
CA ASN A 662 6.64 13.02 2.17
C ASN A 662 7.73 14.10 2.01
N ARG A 663 7.64 14.95 0.97
CA ARG A 663 8.56 16.09 0.79
C ARG A 663 8.51 17.07 1.98
N THR A 664 7.32 17.51 2.39
CA THR A 664 7.19 18.47 3.51
C THR A 664 7.65 17.88 4.83
N THR A 665 7.35 16.59 5.06
CA THR A 665 7.83 15.85 6.22
C THR A 665 9.35 15.81 6.28
N LEU A 666 10.00 15.46 5.16
CA LEU A 666 11.45 15.35 5.11
C LEU A 666 12.12 16.72 5.27
N LEU A 667 11.56 17.79 4.69
CA LEU A 667 12.04 19.16 4.91
C LEU A 667 11.97 19.56 6.39
N ARG A 668 10.90 19.17 7.10
CA ARG A 668 10.77 19.39 8.55
C ARG A 668 11.75 18.55 9.37
N LEU A 669 12.14 17.38 8.89
CA LEU A 669 13.12 16.52 9.55
C LEU A 669 14.54 17.06 9.43
N ILE A 670 14.88 17.74 8.33
CA ILE A 670 16.23 18.28 8.10
C ILE A 670 16.60 19.30 9.18
N VAL A 671 15.69 20.21 9.55
CA VAL A 671 15.97 21.27 10.51
C VAL A 671 16.49 20.74 11.86
N PRO A 672 15.80 19.82 12.57
CA PRO A 672 16.31 19.28 13.82
C PRO A 672 17.57 18.44 13.63
N LEU A 673 17.73 17.71 12.51
CA LEU A 673 18.95 16.93 12.26
C LEU A 673 20.18 17.84 12.07
N VAL A 674 20.05 18.91 11.27
CA VAL A 674 21.11 19.90 11.08
C VAL A 674 21.43 20.58 12.40
N LEU A 675 20.42 21.00 13.16
CA LEU A 675 20.61 21.68 14.44
C LEU A 675 21.32 20.77 15.45
N VAL A 676 20.86 19.54 15.65
CA VAL A 676 21.48 18.60 16.59
C VAL A 676 22.91 18.27 16.18
N LEU A 677 23.15 18.01 14.90
CA LEU A 677 24.49 17.71 14.41
C LEU A 677 25.42 18.92 14.56
N ALA A 678 24.97 20.12 14.19
CA ALA A 678 25.74 21.35 14.30
C ALA A 678 26.09 21.68 15.76
N LEU A 679 25.12 21.61 16.67
CA LEU A 679 25.35 21.84 18.09
C LEU A 679 26.29 20.78 18.68
N THR A 680 26.10 19.51 18.32
CA THR A 680 26.98 18.44 18.81
C THR A 680 28.41 18.65 18.34
N ILE A 681 28.63 18.97 17.06
CA ILE A 681 29.99 19.24 16.55
C ILE A 681 30.59 20.49 17.21
N THR A 682 29.81 21.56 17.33
CA THR A 682 30.28 22.83 17.92
C THR A 682 30.72 22.65 19.37
N PHE A 683 29.89 22.00 20.20
CA PHE A 683 30.11 21.90 21.64
C PHE A 683 30.91 20.66 22.08
N ALA A 684 30.91 19.57 21.30
CA ALA A 684 31.73 18.40 21.63
C ALA A 684 33.20 18.59 21.24
N GLY A 685 33.51 19.49 20.31
CA GLY A 685 34.88 19.70 19.84
C GLY A 685 35.85 20.14 20.92
N PHE A 686 35.49 21.13 21.73
CA PHE A 686 36.34 21.62 22.82
C PHE A 686 36.68 20.56 23.88
N PRO A 687 35.71 19.87 24.51
CA PRO A 687 36.04 18.85 25.51
C PRO A 687 36.78 17.66 24.91
N VAL A 688 36.52 17.30 23.65
CA VAL A 688 37.28 16.23 22.96
C VAL A 688 38.73 16.67 22.71
N ALA A 689 38.96 17.89 22.23
CA ALA A 689 40.30 18.41 21.98
C ALA A 689 41.14 18.43 23.28
N VAL A 690 40.55 18.89 24.39
CA VAL A 690 41.19 18.86 25.73
C VAL A 690 41.51 17.43 26.16
N ALA A 691 40.56 16.50 25.99
CA ALA A 691 40.78 15.10 26.36
C ALA A 691 41.87 14.43 25.51
N VAL A 692 41.91 14.71 24.21
CA VAL A 692 42.93 14.19 23.29
C VAL A 692 44.31 14.77 23.64
N GLN A 693 44.40 16.07 23.92
CA GLN A 693 45.63 16.72 24.38
C GLN A 693 46.12 16.11 25.71
N ALA A 694 45.21 15.84 26.66
CA ALA A 694 45.55 15.17 27.91
C ALA A 694 46.11 13.74 27.71
N VAL A 695 45.62 13.01 26.71
CA VAL A 695 46.08 11.64 26.39
C VAL A 695 47.41 11.65 25.63
N LEU A 696 47.59 12.57 24.70
CA LEU A 696 48.81 12.68 23.88
C LEU A 696 49.97 13.40 24.60
N GLY A 697 49.70 14.04 25.75
CA GLY A 697 50.68 14.76 26.54
C GLY A 697 50.91 16.20 26.07
N SER A 698 52.00 16.82 26.52
CA SER A 698 52.35 18.19 26.11
C SER A 698 52.75 18.22 24.63
N LEU A 699 51.81 18.58 23.77
CA LEU A 699 52.05 18.86 22.36
C LEU A 699 52.80 20.19 22.21
N PRO A 700 53.66 20.35 21.18
CA PRO A 700 54.33 21.62 20.88
C PRO A 700 53.37 22.70 20.33
N PHE A 701 52.08 22.38 20.19
CA PHE A 701 50.99 23.25 19.75
C PHE A 701 49.71 22.86 20.48
N ASP A 702 48.80 23.81 20.70
CA ASP A 702 47.50 23.53 21.31
C ASP A 702 46.50 23.02 20.26
N LEU A 703 45.73 21.98 20.62
CA LEU A 703 44.57 21.53 19.86
C LEU A 703 43.42 22.52 20.10
N ASN A 704 43.43 23.63 19.37
CA ASN A 704 42.45 24.70 19.56
C ASN A 704 41.16 24.43 18.77
N TRP A 705 40.06 24.21 19.50
CA TRP A 705 38.71 24.19 18.95
C TRP A 705 38.00 25.50 19.29
N GLU A 706 38.15 26.50 18.42
CA GLU A 706 37.48 27.77 18.62
C GLU A 706 35.98 27.68 18.31
N LEU A 707 35.15 28.33 19.14
CA LEU A 707 33.70 28.32 18.97
C LEU A 707 33.24 28.80 17.58
N PRO A 708 33.79 29.87 16.98
CA PRO A 708 33.37 30.34 15.66
C PRO A 708 33.72 29.35 14.53
N ALA A 709 34.89 28.71 14.62
CA ALA A 709 35.30 27.65 13.68
C ALA A 709 34.43 26.40 13.84
N GLY A 710 34.18 25.98 15.09
CA GLY A 710 33.30 24.85 15.41
C GLY A 710 31.86 25.04 14.92
N LEU A 711 31.31 26.26 15.04
CA LEU A 711 29.99 26.61 14.52
C LEU A 711 29.94 26.53 13.00
N THR A 712 30.98 27.04 12.32
CA THR A 712 31.08 27.06 10.86
C THR A 712 31.16 25.63 10.30
N VAL A 713 32.00 24.78 10.88
CA VAL A 713 32.11 23.35 10.53
C VAL A 713 30.83 22.58 10.89
N GLY A 714 30.25 22.87 12.07
CA GLY A 714 29.03 22.23 12.54
C GLY A 714 27.83 22.50 11.65
N LEU A 715 27.59 23.74 11.25
CA LEU A 715 26.47 24.11 10.37
C LEU A 715 26.60 23.52 8.97
N THR A 716 27.79 23.61 8.38
CA THR A 716 28.04 23.21 6.98
C THR A 716 28.17 21.69 6.85
N GLY A 717 28.87 21.04 7.77
CA GLY A 717 28.90 19.59 7.92
C GLY A 717 27.52 19.03 8.30
N GLY A 718 26.80 19.71 9.19
CA GLY A 718 25.42 19.39 9.58
C GLY A 718 24.46 19.39 8.41
N LEU A 719 24.46 20.48 7.62
CA LEU A 719 23.65 20.62 6.42
C LEU A 719 24.02 19.58 5.37
N SER A 720 25.31 19.38 5.10
CA SER A 720 25.80 18.41 4.12
C SER A 720 25.42 16.98 4.49
N ALA A 721 25.60 16.57 5.75
CA ALA A 721 25.23 15.25 6.23
C ALA A 721 23.71 15.03 6.23
N ALA A 722 22.91 16.05 6.59
CA ALA A 722 21.45 15.96 6.54
C ALA A 722 20.93 15.82 5.10
N LEU A 723 21.50 16.56 4.15
CA LEU A 723 21.19 16.41 2.72
C LEU A 723 21.67 15.07 2.17
N GLY A 724 22.85 14.61 2.58
CA GLY A 724 23.36 13.28 2.23
C GLY A 724 22.44 12.16 2.72
N TYR A 725 21.91 12.30 3.94
CA TYR A 725 20.91 11.40 4.50
C TYR A 725 19.61 11.41 3.70
N LEU A 726 19.14 12.59 3.30
CA LEU A 726 17.94 12.73 2.47
C LEU A 726 18.08 11.98 1.14
N VAL A 727 19.23 12.11 0.47
CA VAL A 727 19.51 11.42 -0.79
C VAL A 727 19.62 9.91 -0.60
N ALA A 728 20.40 9.46 0.38
CA ALA A 728 20.76 8.05 0.56
C ALA A 728 19.68 7.19 1.24
N PHE A 729 18.89 7.74 2.16
CA PHE A 729 18.06 6.93 3.06
C PHE A 729 16.57 7.26 3.02
N THR A 730 16.12 8.09 2.07
CA THR A 730 14.70 8.45 1.94
C THR A 730 14.13 8.07 0.58
N ALA A 731 12.85 7.70 0.56
CA ALA A 731 12.10 7.42 -0.66
C ALA A 731 12.07 8.63 -1.61
N TRP A 732 11.97 9.86 -1.07
CA TRP A 732 11.95 11.07 -1.87
C TRP A 732 13.31 11.33 -2.55
N GLY A 733 14.42 11.14 -1.85
CA GLY A 733 15.75 11.25 -2.43
C GLY A 733 15.98 10.23 -3.56
N HIS A 734 15.48 9.01 -3.39
CA HIS A 734 15.52 7.98 -4.42
C HIS A 734 14.67 8.32 -5.64
N TRP A 735 13.43 8.78 -5.42
CA TRP A 735 12.57 9.24 -6.51
C TRP A 735 13.18 10.44 -7.25
N LEU A 736 13.79 11.39 -6.52
CA LEU A 736 14.48 12.52 -7.12
C LEU A 736 15.63 12.06 -8.02
N LEU A 737 16.52 11.21 -7.51
CA LEU A 737 17.71 10.77 -8.23
C LEU A 737 17.37 9.82 -9.39
N PHE A 738 16.62 8.76 -9.12
CA PHE A 738 16.38 7.71 -10.11
C PHE A 738 15.24 8.06 -11.05
N THR A 739 14.14 8.62 -10.55
CA THR A 739 12.95 8.90 -11.37
C THR A 739 12.98 10.30 -12.00
N ARG A 740 13.34 11.34 -11.23
CA ARG A 740 13.25 12.74 -11.71
C ARG A 740 14.49 13.23 -12.45
N LEU A 741 15.69 12.72 -12.11
CA LEU A 741 16.94 13.11 -12.77
C LEU A 741 17.36 12.09 -13.84
N ARG A 742 17.60 10.84 -13.46
CA ARG A 742 18.16 9.83 -14.37
C ARG A 742 17.23 9.44 -15.52
N LEU A 743 15.96 9.14 -15.26
CA LEU A 743 15.05 8.68 -16.33
C LEU A 743 14.81 9.75 -17.41
N PRO A 744 14.67 11.04 -17.07
CA PRO A 744 14.66 12.11 -18.08
C PRO A 744 15.97 12.29 -18.82
N LEU A 745 17.12 12.22 -18.14
CA LEU A 745 18.44 12.28 -18.79
C LEU A 745 18.67 11.11 -19.76
N THR A 746 18.06 9.96 -19.51
CA THR A 746 18.12 8.79 -20.40
C THR A 746 16.97 8.72 -21.41
N GLY A 747 16.11 9.74 -21.48
CA GLY A 747 14.97 9.82 -22.40
C GLY A 747 13.81 8.86 -22.09
N LYS A 748 13.87 8.12 -20.99
CA LYS A 748 12.89 7.08 -20.62
C LYS A 748 11.61 7.63 -19.99
N LEU A 749 11.65 8.84 -19.42
CA LEU A 749 10.50 9.56 -18.88
C LEU A 749 10.66 11.07 -19.14
N PRO A 750 9.58 11.89 -19.06
CA PRO A 750 9.71 13.34 -19.15
C PRO A 750 10.18 13.95 -17.82
N TRP A 751 10.74 15.16 -17.87
CA TRP A 751 11.07 15.95 -16.67
C TRP A 751 9.86 16.19 -15.75
N ALA A 752 8.66 16.29 -16.33
CA ALA A 752 7.41 16.46 -15.60
C ALA A 752 6.66 15.13 -15.41
N VAL A 753 7.31 14.11 -14.83
CA VAL A 753 6.74 12.77 -14.58
C VAL A 753 5.37 12.83 -13.90
N GLY A 754 5.20 13.66 -12.86
CA GLY A 754 3.91 13.80 -12.16
C GLY A 754 2.78 14.26 -13.09
N ARG A 755 3.04 15.25 -13.96
CA ARG A 755 2.06 15.72 -14.95
C ARG A 755 1.72 14.64 -15.97
N LEU A 756 2.69 13.83 -16.41
CA LEU A 756 2.43 12.71 -17.32
C LEU A 756 1.48 11.69 -16.67
N LEU A 757 1.72 11.31 -15.41
CA LEU A 757 0.91 10.34 -14.70
C LEU A 757 -0.51 10.88 -14.42
N ASP A 758 -0.63 12.13 -14.00
CA ASP A 758 -1.93 12.79 -13.82
C ASP A 758 -2.69 12.91 -15.14
N ASP A 759 -2.00 13.24 -16.23
CA ASP A 759 -2.61 13.33 -17.55
C ASP A 759 -3.06 11.96 -18.05
N ALA A 760 -2.24 10.92 -17.88
CA ALA A 760 -2.58 9.54 -18.21
C ALA A 760 -3.75 9.00 -17.36
N TYR A 761 -3.87 9.44 -16.10
CA TYR A 761 -5.03 9.16 -15.25
C TYR A 761 -6.30 9.84 -15.76
N ARG A 762 -6.26 11.16 -16.03
CA ARG A 762 -7.42 11.91 -16.57
C ARG A 762 -7.88 11.39 -17.93
N ARG A 763 -6.93 10.95 -18.75
CA ARG A 763 -7.15 10.34 -20.07
C ARG A 763 -7.59 8.88 -20.00
N GLY A 764 -7.68 8.29 -18.81
CA GLY A 764 -8.18 6.93 -18.61
C GLY A 764 -7.22 5.81 -19.03
N VAL A 765 -5.94 6.12 -19.26
CA VAL A 765 -4.88 5.12 -19.48
C VAL A 765 -4.48 4.47 -18.16
N LEU A 766 -4.33 5.29 -17.13
CA LEU A 766 -4.04 4.85 -15.76
C LEU A 766 -5.30 4.96 -14.91
N ARG A 767 -5.42 4.10 -13.90
CA ARG A 767 -6.35 4.23 -12.78
C ARG A 767 -5.59 4.48 -11.49
N GLN A 768 -6.26 5.06 -10.51
CA GLN A 768 -5.68 5.29 -9.19
C GLN A 768 -6.18 4.21 -8.20
N SER A 769 -5.26 3.51 -7.56
CA SER A 769 -5.55 2.55 -6.49
C SER A 769 -4.88 3.02 -5.20
N GLY A 770 -5.65 3.60 -4.28
CA GLY A 770 -5.09 4.23 -3.07
C GLY A 770 -4.04 5.29 -3.39
N ALA A 771 -2.81 5.11 -2.92
CA ALA A 771 -1.68 6.02 -3.11
C ALA A 771 -0.76 5.67 -4.30
N VAL A 772 -1.18 4.77 -5.19
CA VAL A 772 -0.43 4.34 -6.39
C VAL A 772 -1.29 4.46 -7.65
N TYR A 773 -0.63 4.49 -8.82
CA TYR A 773 -1.32 4.32 -10.10
C TYR A 773 -1.21 2.86 -10.55
N GLN A 774 -2.15 2.42 -11.37
CA GLN A 774 -2.08 1.15 -12.10
C GLN A 774 -2.50 1.40 -13.54
N PHE A 775 -2.05 0.58 -14.50
CA PHE A 775 -2.68 0.59 -15.82
C PHE A 775 -4.13 0.18 -15.69
N ARG A 776 -5.02 0.89 -16.40
CA ARG A 776 -6.46 0.61 -16.32
C ARG A 776 -6.79 -0.80 -16.81
N HIS A 777 -6.04 -1.29 -17.79
CA HIS A 777 -6.24 -2.58 -18.44
C HIS A 777 -4.93 -3.36 -18.50
N ALA A 778 -4.94 -4.59 -17.99
CA ALA A 778 -3.78 -5.49 -18.05
C ALA A 778 -3.35 -5.76 -19.50
N ARG A 779 -4.31 -5.98 -20.41
CA ARG A 779 -4.01 -6.16 -21.85
C ARG A 779 -3.32 -4.95 -22.49
N LEU A 780 -3.72 -3.72 -22.11
CA LEU A 780 -3.04 -2.50 -22.58
C LEU A 780 -1.61 -2.42 -22.03
N GLN A 781 -1.41 -2.76 -20.75
CA GLN A 781 -0.07 -2.84 -20.16
C GLN A 781 0.81 -3.86 -20.90
N GLU A 782 0.32 -5.08 -21.09
CA GLU A 782 1.04 -6.14 -21.81
C GLU A 782 1.39 -5.73 -23.24
N HIS A 783 0.44 -5.14 -23.97
CA HIS A 783 0.67 -4.66 -25.33
C HIS A 783 1.72 -3.53 -25.37
N LEU A 784 1.62 -2.53 -24.49
CA LEU A 784 2.61 -1.44 -24.40
C LEU A 784 4.01 -1.95 -24.00
N ALA A 785 4.09 -2.94 -23.12
CA ALA A 785 5.34 -3.57 -22.73
C ALA A 785 5.96 -4.34 -23.90
N LYS A 786 5.17 -5.15 -24.62
CA LYS A 786 5.60 -5.88 -25.82
C LYS A 786 6.09 -4.92 -26.91
N ALA A 787 5.31 -3.89 -27.23
CA ALA A 787 5.68 -2.88 -28.22
C ALA A 787 6.98 -2.14 -27.85
N TYR A 788 7.18 -1.84 -26.56
CA TYR A 788 8.42 -1.20 -26.09
C TYR A 788 9.64 -2.13 -26.18
N ARG A 789 9.47 -3.44 -25.98
CA ARG A 789 10.53 -4.44 -26.18
C ARG A 789 10.87 -4.62 -27.65
N ALA A 790 9.88 -4.62 -28.53
CA ALA A 790 10.07 -4.77 -29.98
C ALA A 790 10.73 -3.55 -30.64
N GLY A 791 10.52 -2.35 -30.09
CA GLY A 791 11.15 -1.11 -30.57
C GLY A 791 12.53 -0.81 -29.95
N ARG A 792 13.06 -1.72 -29.11
CA ARG A 792 14.40 -1.66 -28.53
C ARG A 792 15.38 -2.42 -29.40
#